data_AF-A0A448HJ36-F1
#
_entry.id   AF-A0A448HJ36-F1
#
_cell.length_a   1.000
_cell.length_b   1.000
_cell.length_c   1.000
_cell.angle_alpha   90.00
_cell.angle_beta   90.00
_cell.angle_gamma   90.00
#
_symmetry.space_group_name_H-M   'P 1'
#
loop_
_entity.id
_entity.type
_entity.pdbx_description
1 polymer ?
#
loop_
_entity_poly.entity_id
_entity_poly.type
_entity_poly.pdbx_seq_one_letter_code
_entity_poly.pdbx_strand_id
1 'polypeptide(L)'
;MDATRHRVVSLSLIAFIPVSLTLTACLPLGGSSSAQSAQSARPSATASPTAVPVDGAQDLAPEVAATSTTGESLAVPATPAGPEAAAGQAAQAPQAGQASAAGTQETQATEGTQEPAEESAGSQGAAAGTQDAAGTGATAGQAADAAQAGQASAADTQETQATEGTQEPAGSQGASAGTQDAEGRGARNAPAVPDASVPDSEVLVVEPGADLPAAVKEAASTGRGVRLTAGASYTLTEPVVLPDTVPFLDGNGATVDVAIPGTTRSAPASALAVATGSTDTVITNLTLDLADSRYTRGIAIVSASRVTVSGVTMTGSTFRAIEVAATTGPVSDLLITGNTVTSPAGTAETKGEIVSVMLSTAFAQPDDQFASSASPIWDRYTTDGTVSPTKYEHRNISVVGNTITGGYYGLSLSGVTDSVVSNNTITDNMRNISMQNHADNNLVEDNNLSQSRSSSVHVAYGSDSNTVRGNTITSTQAVGQGLLQAYMDSDDNTFTGNSVTVSGSQPGWILYVGTDSDRVTFSGNTVTGNARKAMIGVESVWDYDSSRSGLSGANPAAYMSSKVAAATDGSLITYNGGWGPLTGTTITDNVLQPGDPKAPVIYVGAEVSAGRDGTERIVGDVTDVTLRGNTVVGQDYSEGLRTHEGSLPGVGAATITFADDSVGTYATASPTP
;
A
#
# COMPACT_ATOMS: atom_id res chain seq x y z
N MET A 1 26.47 -12.57 59.10
CA MET A 1 27.83 -12.09 59.42
C MET A 1 28.13 -10.96 58.44
N ASP A 2 27.50 -9.81 58.61
CA ASP A 2 27.81 -8.76 59.61
C ASP A 2 29.08 -7.98 59.21
N ALA A 3 29.02 -6.68 58.89
CA ALA A 3 28.68 -5.52 59.75
C ALA A 3 29.88 -5.11 60.65
N THR A 4 30.23 -3.84 60.88
CA THR A 4 29.63 -2.54 60.45
C THR A 4 30.60 -1.35 60.66
N ARG A 5 30.36 -0.23 59.94
CA ARG A 5 30.46 1.21 60.32
C ARG A 5 31.51 1.70 61.37
N HIS A 6 32.19 2.82 61.03
CA HIS A 6 31.98 4.17 61.62
C HIS A 6 32.81 5.23 60.84
N ARG A 7 32.43 6.49 60.54
CA ARG A 7 31.26 7.40 60.74
C ARG A 7 31.39 8.52 61.80
N VAL A 8 31.61 9.77 61.33
CA VAL A 8 31.42 11.09 61.98
C VAL A 8 30.99 12.08 60.85
N VAL A 9 30.05 13.04 60.88
CA VAL A 9 29.01 13.58 61.80
C VAL A 9 29.24 15.03 62.31
N SER A 10 28.81 16.03 61.54
CA SER A 10 28.24 17.36 61.94
C SER A 10 27.63 18.00 60.67
N LEU A 11 26.33 18.33 60.53
CA LEU A 11 25.39 19.25 61.24
C LEU A 11 25.75 20.74 61.07
N SER A 12 24.83 21.67 60.79
CA SER A 12 23.35 21.77 61.01
C SER A 12 22.60 22.22 59.71
N LEU A 13 21.32 21.94 59.41
CA LEU A 13 20.02 22.03 60.11
C LEU A 13 19.40 23.45 60.21
N ILE A 14 18.25 23.66 59.54
CA ILE A 14 16.94 24.21 60.00
C ILE A 14 15.99 24.28 58.77
N ALA A 15 14.64 24.33 58.94
CA ALA A 15 13.69 23.91 57.90
C ALA A 15 12.27 24.54 57.91
N PHE A 16 11.54 24.36 56.78
CA PHE A 16 10.07 24.36 56.57
C PHE A 16 9.22 25.66 56.65
N ILE A 17 8.38 25.90 55.60
CA ILE A 17 6.89 26.07 55.59
C ILE A 17 6.43 26.77 54.26
N PRO A 18 5.27 26.41 53.65
CA PRO A 18 4.87 26.87 52.30
C PRO A 18 3.88 28.06 52.27
N VAL A 19 3.53 28.54 51.07
CA VAL A 19 2.54 29.61 50.81
C VAL A 19 1.54 29.19 49.72
N SER A 20 0.24 29.39 49.97
CA SER A 20 -0.86 29.23 49.00
C SER A 20 -1.13 30.54 48.26
N LEU A 21 -1.74 30.47 47.06
CA LEU A 21 -2.29 31.64 46.37
C LEU A 21 -3.76 31.41 46.01
N THR A 22 -4.62 32.41 46.27
CA THR A 22 -6.07 32.37 46.06
C THR A 22 -6.52 33.41 45.03
N LEU A 23 -7.55 33.07 44.25
CA LEU A 23 -8.26 34.02 43.39
C LEU A 23 -9.21 34.90 44.22
N THR A 24 -9.38 36.16 43.80
CA THR A 24 -10.58 36.97 44.02
C THR A 24 -10.72 37.94 42.83
N ALA A 25 -11.96 38.22 42.41
CA ALA A 25 -12.27 38.82 41.11
C ALA A 25 -12.68 40.30 41.16
N CYS A 26 -12.71 40.95 39.98
CA CYS A 26 -13.59 42.07 39.67
C CYS A 26 -14.15 41.94 38.24
N LEU A 27 -15.36 42.46 38.05
CA LEU A 27 -16.21 42.48 36.85
C LEU A 27 -16.35 43.96 36.36
N PRO A 28 -17.01 44.35 35.23
CA PRO A 28 -18.24 43.71 34.70
C PRO A 28 -18.61 43.80 33.19
N LEU A 29 -19.74 43.15 32.85
CA LEU A 29 -20.71 43.40 31.74
C LEU A 29 -20.31 43.09 30.28
N GLY A 30 -21.18 42.38 29.53
CA GLY A 30 -21.03 42.26 28.06
C GLY A 30 -22.06 41.49 27.20
N GLY A 31 -22.58 40.32 27.61
CA GLY A 31 -23.44 39.46 26.76
C GLY A 31 -22.70 38.67 25.66
N SER A 32 -23.27 37.66 24.99
CA SER A 32 -24.58 37.00 25.16
C SER A 32 -24.61 35.58 24.53
N SER A 33 -25.37 34.67 25.15
CA SER A 33 -25.87 33.36 24.64
C SER A 33 -24.86 32.29 24.15
N SER A 34 -24.99 31.09 24.71
CA SER A 34 -24.21 29.88 24.44
C SER A 34 -25.05 28.77 23.78
N ALA A 35 -24.38 27.83 23.10
CA ALA A 35 -24.81 26.45 22.99
C ALA A 35 -23.61 25.53 23.29
N GLN A 36 -23.84 24.38 23.94
CA GLN A 36 -22.78 23.46 24.37
C GLN A 36 -22.88 22.15 23.59
N SER A 37 -21.74 21.61 23.13
CA SER A 37 -21.60 20.18 22.87
C SER A 37 -21.25 19.45 24.17
N ALA A 38 -21.67 18.20 24.31
CA ALA A 38 -21.49 17.40 25.52
C ALA A 38 -20.56 16.20 25.24
N GLN A 39 -19.52 16.04 26.06
CA GLN A 39 -18.76 14.79 26.11
C GLN A 39 -19.54 13.75 26.91
N SER A 40 -19.72 12.54 26.35
CA SER A 40 -20.29 11.38 27.04
C SER A 40 -19.18 10.37 27.36
N ALA A 41 -19.26 9.70 28.50
CA ALA A 41 -18.18 8.86 29.03
C ALA A 41 -18.38 7.36 28.70
N ARG A 42 -17.29 6.67 28.36
CA ARG A 42 -17.24 5.20 28.33
C ARG A 42 -17.36 4.64 29.77
N PRO A 43 -18.17 3.59 30.01
CA PRO A 43 -18.15 2.85 31.27
C PRO A 43 -17.02 1.81 31.29
N SER A 44 -16.32 1.68 32.42
CA SER A 44 -15.33 0.62 32.64
C SER A 44 -15.96 -0.59 33.35
N ALA A 45 -15.54 -1.80 32.98
CA ALA A 45 -15.92 -3.04 33.67
C ALA A 45 -14.67 -3.82 34.08
N THR A 46 -14.66 -4.34 35.32
CA THR A 46 -13.50 -4.99 35.95
C THR A 46 -13.72 -6.47 36.17
N ALA A 47 -12.76 -7.32 35.77
CA ALA A 47 -12.57 -8.64 36.34
C ALA A 47 -11.09 -9.08 36.21
N SER A 48 -10.55 -9.71 37.26
CA SER A 48 -9.22 -10.33 37.24
C SER A 48 -9.30 -11.68 37.97
N PRO A 49 -8.68 -12.76 37.45
CA PRO A 49 -8.47 -13.99 38.19
C PRO A 49 -7.07 -14.07 38.82
N THR A 50 -7.04 -14.37 40.11
CA THR A 50 -5.89 -14.55 41.00
C THR A 50 -4.84 -15.56 40.48
N ALA A 51 -3.56 -15.23 40.62
CA ALA A 51 -2.44 -16.17 40.47
C ALA A 51 -2.07 -16.86 41.81
N VAL A 52 -1.57 -18.09 41.75
CA VAL A 52 -0.99 -18.83 42.89
C VAL A 52 0.35 -19.43 42.45
N PRO A 53 1.45 -19.28 43.20
CA PRO A 53 2.80 -19.63 42.74
C PRO A 53 3.23 -21.06 43.09
N VAL A 54 4.21 -21.57 42.34
CA VAL A 54 5.08 -22.69 42.75
C VAL A 54 6.53 -22.33 42.40
N ASP A 55 7.44 -22.71 43.28
CA ASP A 55 8.88 -22.39 43.26
C ASP A 55 9.69 -23.40 42.40
N GLY A 56 10.89 -23.02 41.93
CA GLY A 56 11.79 -23.93 41.19
C GLY A 56 12.78 -23.23 40.25
N ALA A 57 14.07 -23.24 40.60
CA ALA A 57 15.15 -22.58 39.85
C ALA A 57 16.14 -23.58 39.20
N GLN A 58 17.18 -23.03 38.57
CA GLN A 58 18.40 -23.68 38.03
C GLN A 58 18.28 -24.36 36.65
N ASP A 59 19.30 -24.35 35.77
CA ASP A 59 20.45 -23.43 35.60
C ASP A 59 21.09 -23.62 34.21
N LEU A 60 21.86 -22.60 33.76
CA LEU A 60 22.99 -22.64 32.80
C LEU A 60 22.88 -23.37 31.42
N ALA A 61 23.38 -22.70 30.38
CA ALA A 61 23.73 -23.30 29.08
C ALA A 61 25.07 -24.10 29.15
N PRO A 62 25.46 -24.86 28.10
CA PRO A 62 26.22 -24.21 27.02
C PRO A 62 25.99 -24.73 25.58
N GLU A 63 26.47 -23.91 24.64
CA GLU A 63 26.70 -24.14 23.22
C GLU A 63 27.81 -25.19 22.93
N VAL A 64 27.60 -26.12 21.97
CA VAL A 64 28.68 -26.88 21.30
C VAL A 64 28.35 -27.21 19.82
N ALA A 65 29.24 -26.76 18.94
CA ALA A 65 29.62 -27.18 17.57
C ALA A 65 28.87 -28.29 16.78
N ALA A 66 28.85 -28.10 15.46
CA ALA A 66 28.43 -29.08 14.46
C ALA A 66 29.51 -30.15 14.12
N THR A 67 29.07 -31.28 13.56
CA THR A 67 29.94 -32.20 12.79
C THR A 67 29.23 -32.70 11.52
N SER A 68 29.96 -32.71 10.41
CA SER A 68 29.54 -33.23 9.11
C SER A 68 30.07 -34.65 8.87
N THR A 69 29.28 -35.50 8.22
CA THR A 69 29.78 -36.76 7.62
C THR A 69 29.28 -36.94 6.18
N THR A 70 30.14 -37.52 5.34
CA THR A 70 30.00 -37.63 3.88
C THR A 70 29.41 -38.97 3.43
N GLY A 71 28.71 -39.04 2.28
CA GLY A 71 28.23 -40.32 1.73
C GLY A 71 27.48 -40.29 0.39
N GLU A 72 28.23 -40.10 -0.70
CA GLU A 72 28.01 -40.60 -2.08
C GLU A 72 26.58 -40.84 -2.66
N SER A 73 26.24 -40.02 -3.68
CA SER A 73 25.66 -40.34 -5.00
C SER A 73 25.07 -41.75 -5.28
N LEU A 74 23.86 -41.80 -5.86
CA LEU A 74 23.61 -42.27 -7.24
C LEU A 74 22.15 -42.00 -7.70
N ALA A 75 21.80 -42.31 -8.96
CA ALA A 75 20.66 -41.72 -9.68
C ALA A 75 19.43 -42.63 -9.93
N VAL A 76 18.25 -41.98 -10.09
CA VAL A 76 17.25 -42.11 -11.20
C VAL A 76 17.15 -43.49 -11.90
N PRO A 77 15.97 -44.17 -12.00
CA PRO A 77 14.78 -43.62 -12.68
C PRO A 77 13.34 -44.08 -12.27
N ALA A 78 12.36 -43.28 -12.74
CA ALA A 78 11.05 -43.62 -13.35
C ALA A 78 9.97 -44.54 -12.71
N THR A 79 8.73 -44.11 -12.92
CA THR A 79 7.43 -44.84 -12.91
C THR A 79 7.41 -46.05 -13.87
N PRO A 80 6.53 -47.07 -13.70
CA PRO A 80 5.08 -46.89 -13.92
C PRO A 80 4.12 -47.81 -13.12
N ALA A 81 2.84 -47.79 -13.54
CA ALA A 81 1.77 -48.80 -13.36
C ALA A 81 0.75 -48.63 -12.20
N GLY A 82 -0.53 -48.48 -12.59
CA GLY A 82 -1.66 -49.12 -11.88
C GLY A 82 -1.84 -50.57 -12.35
N PRO A 83 -2.87 -51.30 -11.89
CA PRO A 83 -4.22 -51.10 -12.44
C PRO A 83 -5.38 -51.35 -11.43
N GLU A 84 -6.62 -51.30 -11.95
CA GLU A 84 -7.84 -52.11 -11.61
C GLU A 84 -8.20 -52.50 -10.15
N ALA A 85 -9.47 -52.76 -9.77
CA ALA A 85 -10.83 -52.37 -10.22
C ALA A 85 -11.87 -53.11 -9.32
N ALA A 86 -13.16 -52.82 -9.55
CA ALA A 86 -14.33 -53.70 -9.33
C ALA A 86 -15.09 -53.73 -7.98
N ALA A 87 -16.37 -53.32 -8.11
CA ALA A 87 -17.58 -53.99 -7.64
C ALA A 87 -18.04 -53.92 -6.15
N GLY A 88 -19.12 -53.16 -5.93
CA GLY A 88 -20.45 -53.79 -6.00
C GLY A 88 -21.42 -53.59 -4.83
N GLN A 89 -22.63 -53.09 -5.14
CA GLN A 89 -23.92 -53.78 -4.91
C GLN A 89 -25.11 -53.05 -5.58
N ALA A 90 -26.21 -53.77 -5.81
CA ALA A 90 -27.51 -53.27 -6.31
C ALA A 90 -28.57 -53.39 -5.17
N ALA A 91 -29.86 -53.03 -5.25
CA ALA A 91 -30.78 -52.70 -6.36
C ALA A 91 -31.95 -51.80 -5.79
N GLN A 92 -33.09 -51.48 -6.42
CA GLN A 92 -33.70 -51.92 -7.70
C GLN A 92 -34.58 -50.82 -8.37
N ALA A 93 -35.90 -50.99 -8.44
CA ALA A 93 -36.91 -50.23 -9.22
C ALA A 93 -38.34 -50.66 -8.70
N PRO A 94 -39.51 -50.49 -9.39
CA PRO A 94 -39.83 -49.84 -10.68
C PRO A 94 -41.17 -49.03 -10.76
N GLN A 95 -41.40 -48.32 -11.89
CA GLN A 95 -42.61 -48.31 -12.78
C GLN A 95 -42.72 -47.00 -13.61
N ALA A 96 -43.45 -46.87 -14.74
CA ALA A 96 -43.67 -47.71 -15.93
C ALA A 96 -44.55 -46.98 -17.00
N GLY A 97 -44.31 -47.16 -18.32
CA GLY A 97 -45.14 -46.65 -19.44
C GLY A 97 -44.37 -45.72 -20.42
N GLN A 98 -44.09 -46.08 -21.69
CA GLN A 98 -44.95 -46.10 -22.91
C GLN A 98 -45.34 -44.69 -23.45
N ALA A 99 -45.37 -44.34 -24.75
CA ALA A 99 -44.99 -44.94 -26.07
C ALA A 99 -45.24 -43.89 -27.22
N SER A 100 -44.77 -43.94 -28.49
CA SER A 100 -43.61 -44.61 -29.17
C SER A 100 -43.48 -44.23 -30.68
N ALA A 101 -42.24 -44.06 -31.18
CA ALA A 101 -41.75 -44.36 -32.56
C ALA A 101 -42.00 -43.43 -33.81
N ALA A 102 -41.13 -43.62 -34.83
CA ALA A 102 -41.03 -43.01 -36.19
C ALA A 102 -40.70 -41.49 -36.27
N GLY A 103 -40.02 -40.92 -37.29
CA GLY A 103 -39.46 -41.38 -38.58
C GLY A 103 -39.69 -40.29 -39.67
N THR A 104 -38.89 -40.04 -40.73
CA THR A 104 -37.66 -40.66 -41.29
C THR A 104 -37.04 -39.73 -42.36
N GLN A 105 -35.71 -39.75 -42.58
CA GLN A 105 -34.99 -39.28 -43.82
C GLN A 105 -35.08 -37.75 -44.19
N GLU A 106 -34.21 -37.15 -45.02
CA GLU A 106 -33.07 -37.65 -45.83
C GLU A 106 -31.90 -36.61 -46.00
N THR A 107 -30.90 -36.99 -46.80
CA THR A 107 -29.65 -36.27 -47.21
C THR A 107 -29.90 -35.00 -48.08
N GLN A 108 -28.94 -34.15 -48.50
CA GLN A 108 -27.51 -34.38 -48.83
C GLN A 108 -26.66 -33.07 -48.87
N ALA A 109 -25.40 -33.19 -49.33
CA ALA A 109 -24.40 -32.13 -49.57
C ALA A 109 -24.81 -31.15 -50.73
N THR A 110 -24.06 -30.13 -51.17
CA THR A 110 -22.59 -30.02 -51.39
C THR A 110 -22.09 -28.56 -51.49
N GLU A 111 -20.77 -28.42 -51.67
CA GLU A 111 -19.92 -27.23 -51.84
C GLU A 111 -20.40 -26.16 -52.84
N GLY A 112 -19.91 -24.91 -52.69
CA GLY A 112 -20.06 -23.84 -53.67
C GLY A 112 -19.34 -22.53 -53.28
N THR A 113 -18.15 -22.29 -53.83
CA THR A 113 -17.36 -21.05 -53.64
C THR A 113 -17.90 -19.86 -54.45
N GLN A 114 -17.84 -18.63 -53.91
CA GLN A 114 -17.14 -17.47 -54.52
C GLN A 114 -17.37 -16.11 -53.80
N GLU A 115 -16.27 -15.39 -53.56
CA GLU A 115 -16.15 -13.91 -53.51
C GLU A 115 -16.21 -13.32 -54.95
N PRO A 116 -16.39 -11.99 -55.20
CA PRO A 116 -15.94 -10.86 -54.36
C PRO A 116 -16.85 -9.60 -54.27
N ALA A 117 -16.28 -8.59 -53.60
CA ALA A 117 -16.72 -7.21 -53.32
C ALA A 117 -17.29 -6.34 -54.47
N GLU A 118 -18.01 -5.26 -54.13
CA GLU A 118 -17.52 -3.87 -54.19
C GLU A 118 -18.53 -2.83 -53.59
N GLU A 119 -18.18 -1.54 -53.60
CA GLU A 119 -18.77 -0.43 -52.81
C GLU A 119 -20.18 0.06 -53.23
N SER A 120 -20.95 0.62 -52.27
CA SER A 120 -21.68 1.90 -52.42
C SER A 120 -22.23 2.41 -51.08
N ALA A 121 -22.47 3.73 -50.96
CA ALA A 121 -22.97 4.39 -49.75
C ALA A 121 -24.44 4.86 -49.87
N GLY A 122 -25.20 4.95 -48.76
CA GLY A 122 -26.57 5.49 -48.81
C GLY A 122 -27.45 5.39 -47.55
N SER A 123 -27.22 6.27 -46.56
CA SER A 123 -28.21 6.87 -45.62
C SER A 123 -29.41 6.09 -45.04
N GLN A 124 -29.49 6.06 -43.69
CA GLN A 124 -30.69 6.15 -42.83
C GLN A 124 -31.77 5.02 -42.87
N GLY A 125 -32.06 4.38 -41.72
CA GLY A 125 -33.34 3.65 -41.57
C GLY A 125 -33.49 2.61 -40.44
N ALA A 126 -33.47 3.02 -39.17
CA ALA A 126 -34.13 2.37 -38.01
C ALA A 126 -33.98 0.85 -37.68
N ALA A 127 -33.53 0.62 -36.43
CA ALA A 127 -33.97 -0.42 -35.48
C ALA A 127 -33.45 -1.89 -35.55
N ALA A 128 -33.20 -2.39 -34.33
CA ALA A 128 -33.16 -3.79 -33.86
C ALA A 128 -32.09 -4.78 -34.38
N GLY A 129 -31.15 -5.13 -33.47
CA GLY A 129 -31.16 -6.52 -32.96
C GLY A 129 -29.99 -7.47 -33.22
N THR A 130 -28.80 -7.17 -32.66
CA THR A 130 -27.80 -8.15 -32.19
C THR A 130 -27.23 -7.60 -30.87
N GLN A 131 -27.16 -8.29 -29.72
CA GLN A 131 -26.56 -9.60 -29.40
C GLN A 131 -25.15 -9.76 -29.95
N ASP A 132 -24.14 -9.45 -29.12
CA ASP A 132 -22.83 -10.09 -29.27
C ASP A 132 -22.04 -10.20 -27.94
N ALA A 133 -21.11 -11.15 -27.94
CA ALA A 133 -20.02 -11.45 -27.01
C ALA A 133 -20.07 -10.93 -25.56
N ALA A 134 -20.28 -11.84 -24.61
CA ALA A 134 -19.84 -11.66 -23.22
C ALA A 134 -18.30 -11.74 -23.14
N GLY A 135 -17.64 -10.58 -23.08
CA GLY A 135 -16.18 -10.48 -22.99
C GLY A 135 -15.63 -10.87 -21.60
N THR A 136 -15.34 -12.15 -21.39
CA THR A 136 -14.67 -12.65 -20.19
C THR A 136 -13.19 -12.22 -20.16
N GLY A 137 -12.89 -11.04 -19.61
CA GLY A 137 -11.53 -10.47 -19.69
C GLY A 137 -11.19 -9.31 -18.74
N ALA A 138 -11.81 -9.20 -17.55
CA ALA A 138 -11.53 -8.11 -16.61
C ALA A 138 -11.58 -8.47 -15.10
N THR A 139 -12.00 -9.67 -14.73
CA THR A 139 -12.43 -9.99 -13.35
C THR A 139 -11.32 -10.30 -12.34
N ALA A 140 -10.09 -10.59 -12.78
CA ALA A 140 -8.99 -10.99 -11.88
C ALA A 140 -8.32 -9.81 -11.16
N GLY A 141 -8.32 -8.60 -11.74
CA GLY A 141 -7.50 -7.49 -11.25
C GLY A 141 -8.02 -6.81 -9.98
N GLN A 142 -9.35 -6.69 -9.83
CA GLN A 142 -9.94 -5.82 -8.81
C GLN A 142 -9.86 -6.38 -7.38
N ALA A 143 -9.82 -7.71 -7.27
CA ALA A 143 -9.76 -8.43 -5.99
C ALA A 143 -8.33 -8.55 -5.44
N ALA A 144 -7.36 -8.65 -6.35
CA ALA A 144 -5.93 -8.74 -6.03
C ALA A 144 -5.40 -7.49 -5.31
N ASP A 145 -6.07 -6.35 -5.45
CA ASP A 145 -5.76 -5.09 -4.76
C ASP A 145 -6.04 -5.16 -3.24
N ALA A 146 -7.15 -5.79 -2.82
CA ALA A 146 -7.45 -6.02 -1.40
C ALA A 146 -6.52 -7.09 -0.80
N ALA A 147 -6.23 -8.14 -1.58
CA ALA A 147 -5.35 -9.25 -1.27
C ALA A 147 -3.87 -8.93 -0.95
N GLN A 148 -3.52 -7.66 -0.73
CA GLN A 148 -2.17 -7.14 -0.91
C GLN A 148 -1.47 -6.71 0.38
N ALA A 149 -2.25 -6.35 1.40
CA ALA A 149 -1.76 -5.99 2.73
C ALA A 149 -0.88 -7.07 3.38
N GLY A 150 -1.37 -8.32 3.45
CA GLY A 150 -0.75 -9.38 4.25
C GLY A 150 0.53 -9.98 3.68
N GLN A 151 0.77 -9.84 2.37
CA GLN A 151 1.95 -10.44 1.73
C GLN A 151 3.23 -9.61 1.92
N ALA A 152 3.11 -8.29 2.10
CA ALA A 152 4.25 -7.40 2.24
C ALA A 152 5.05 -7.60 3.54
N SER A 153 4.44 -8.19 4.58
CA SER A 153 5.06 -8.44 5.88
C SER A 153 5.47 -9.89 6.13
N ALA A 154 5.01 -10.84 5.31
CA ALA A 154 5.25 -12.27 5.46
C ALA A 154 6.25 -12.84 4.44
N ALA A 155 6.53 -12.11 3.36
CA ALA A 155 7.65 -12.41 2.47
C ALA A 155 8.96 -12.02 3.16
N ASP A 156 9.56 -13.01 3.85
CA ASP A 156 10.88 -12.88 4.49
C ASP A 156 11.90 -12.29 3.50
N THR A 157 12.84 -11.63 4.12
CA THR A 157 13.84 -10.68 3.64
C THR A 157 14.50 -10.98 2.29
N GLN A 158 14.83 -9.87 1.61
CA GLN A 158 16.00 -9.62 0.74
C GLN A 158 15.75 -9.25 -0.80
N GLU A 159 16.13 -8.04 -1.25
CA GLU A 159 17.18 -7.76 -2.30
C GLU A 159 16.95 -7.84 -3.87
N THR A 160 17.60 -6.97 -4.73
CA THR A 160 17.31 -6.38 -6.15
C THR A 160 18.04 -6.80 -7.50
N GLN A 161 18.74 -5.98 -8.36
CA GLN A 161 18.21 -5.07 -9.46
C GLN A 161 18.30 -5.66 -10.94
N ALA A 162 18.63 -5.09 -12.14
CA ALA A 162 19.02 -3.77 -12.82
C ALA A 162 18.89 -3.90 -14.41
N THR A 163 19.08 -3.05 -15.47
CA THR A 163 19.47 -1.64 -15.95
C THR A 163 18.82 -1.30 -17.33
N GLU A 164 18.81 -0.10 -18.00
CA GLU A 164 18.97 1.37 -17.75
C GLU A 164 18.54 2.21 -19.03
N GLY A 165 18.29 3.55 -18.97
CA GLY A 165 18.27 4.49 -20.14
C GLY A 165 17.43 5.81 -19.99
N THR A 166 17.83 6.95 -20.62
CA THR A 166 17.28 8.32 -20.32
C THR A 166 17.02 9.30 -21.49
N GLN A 167 16.10 10.29 -21.32
CA GLN A 167 16.23 11.73 -21.70
C GLN A 167 15.07 12.62 -21.16
N GLU A 168 15.25 13.96 -21.16
CA GLU A 168 14.48 14.96 -20.39
C GLU A 168 13.24 15.61 -21.08
N PRO A 169 12.22 16.07 -20.33
CA PRO A 169 11.19 17.03 -20.74
C PRO A 169 11.38 18.44 -20.14
N ALA A 170 10.64 19.46 -20.63
CA ALA A 170 10.81 20.86 -20.23
C ALA A 170 9.50 21.60 -19.86
N GLY A 171 9.62 22.56 -18.93
CA GLY A 171 8.67 23.68 -18.76
C GLY A 171 7.59 23.51 -17.67
N SER A 172 7.68 24.30 -16.60
CA SER A 172 6.74 24.28 -15.46
C SER A 172 5.93 25.58 -15.29
N GLN A 173 4.73 25.44 -14.73
CA GLN A 173 3.93 26.45 -14.01
C GLN A 173 2.62 25.79 -13.53
N GLY A 174 2.14 25.93 -12.29
CA GLY A 174 2.75 26.56 -11.11
C GLY A 174 1.68 27.05 -10.12
N ALA A 175 1.55 26.42 -8.96
CA ALA A 175 0.58 26.80 -7.92
C ALA A 175 1.11 26.47 -6.51
N SER A 176 1.67 27.45 -5.80
CA SER A 176 2.25 27.27 -4.46
C SER A 176 1.29 27.75 -3.36
N ALA A 177 0.75 26.83 -2.55
CA ALA A 177 -0.02 27.18 -1.35
C ALA A 177 0.01 26.03 -0.31
N GLY A 178 0.72 26.21 0.82
CA GLY A 178 0.56 25.32 2.00
C GLY A 178 1.82 24.81 2.72
N THR A 179 3.03 25.27 2.42
CA THR A 179 4.30 24.67 2.94
C THR A 179 4.55 24.70 4.47
N GLN A 180 3.61 25.12 5.31
CA GLN A 180 3.86 25.28 6.76
C GLN A 180 3.73 24.00 7.61
N ASP A 181 3.02 22.97 7.14
CA ASP A 181 2.77 21.76 7.95
C ASP A 181 3.93 20.74 7.91
N ALA A 182 4.82 20.87 6.93
CA ALA A 182 5.91 19.94 6.67
C ALA A 182 7.08 20.07 7.68
N GLU A 183 7.38 21.29 8.15
CA GLU A 183 8.53 21.57 9.04
C GLU A 183 8.47 20.82 10.39
N GLY A 184 7.30 20.27 10.74
CA GLY A 184 7.04 19.49 11.95
C GLY A 184 7.12 17.96 11.80
N ARG A 185 7.24 17.41 10.58
CA ARG A 185 7.16 15.95 10.29
C ARG A 185 8.41 15.49 9.51
N GLY A 186 8.82 14.25 9.66
CA GLY A 186 10.00 13.70 8.98
C GLY A 186 11.36 13.97 9.66
N ALA A 187 12.43 13.53 8.98
CA ALA A 187 13.69 13.06 9.55
C ALA A 187 14.67 14.14 10.07
N ARG A 188 14.20 14.99 10.99
CA ARG A 188 14.94 16.09 11.64
C ARG A 188 16.28 15.71 12.31
N ASN A 189 16.54 14.42 12.56
CA ASN A 189 17.77 13.94 13.21
C ASN A 189 18.67 13.09 12.29
N ALA A 190 18.33 12.95 11.00
CA ALA A 190 19.14 12.21 10.04
C ALA A 190 20.50 12.93 9.82
N PRO A 191 21.61 12.19 9.66
CA PRO A 191 22.93 12.78 9.44
C PRO A 191 22.98 13.55 8.11
N ALA A 192 23.58 14.73 8.13
CA ALA A 192 23.81 15.51 6.91
C ALA A 192 24.77 14.78 5.97
N VAL A 193 24.61 14.99 4.66
CA VAL A 193 25.48 14.40 3.63
C VAL A 193 26.91 14.94 3.80
N PRO A 194 27.95 14.08 3.88
CA PRO A 194 29.33 14.52 3.97
C PRO A 194 29.75 15.13 2.63
N ASP A 195 30.46 16.25 2.68
CA ASP A 195 30.93 16.96 1.49
C ASP A 195 32.45 16.76 1.26
N ALA A 196 33.02 17.61 0.39
CA ALA A 196 34.46 17.63 0.11
C ALA A 196 35.31 18.29 1.22
N SER A 197 34.72 18.73 2.34
CA SER A 197 35.44 19.32 3.48
C SER A 197 35.83 18.33 4.58
N VAL A 198 35.33 17.09 4.54
CA VAL A 198 35.72 16.02 5.47
C VAL A 198 37.24 15.75 5.36
N PRO A 199 38.04 15.86 6.44
CA PRO A 199 39.50 15.75 6.38
C PRO A 199 39.99 14.38 5.92
N ASP A 200 41.05 14.33 5.10
CA ASP A 200 41.67 13.08 4.60
C ASP A 200 42.01 12.04 5.69
N SER A 201 42.29 12.49 6.92
CA SER A 201 42.51 11.61 8.08
C SER A 201 41.29 10.77 8.47
N GLU A 202 40.09 11.29 8.21
CA GLU A 202 38.80 10.69 8.55
C GLU A 202 38.22 9.85 7.39
N VAL A 203 38.88 9.85 6.22
CA VAL A 203 38.42 9.21 4.98
C VAL A 203 39.39 8.11 4.54
N LEU A 204 38.96 6.85 4.45
CA LEU A 204 39.68 5.81 3.70
C LEU A 204 39.29 5.92 2.22
N VAL A 205 40.24 6.28 1.37
CA VAL A 205 40.08 6.26 -0.10
C VAL A 205 40.31 4.84 -0.61
N VAL A 206 39.39 4.32 -1.42
CA VAL A 206 39.39 2.94 -1.92
C VAL A 206 39.63 2.93 -3.42
N GLU A 207 40.79 2.45 -3.86
CA GLU A 207 41.16 2.47 -5.28
C GLU A 207 40.45 1.38 -6.12
N PRO A 208 40.29 1.58 -7.44
CA PRO A 208 39.59 0.62 -8.31
C PRO A 208 40.26 -0.76 -8.34
N GLY A 209 39.45 -1.81 -8.26
CA GLY A 209 39.93 -3.20 -8.16
C GLY A 209 40.38 -3.61 -6.76
N ALA A 210 40.23 -2.76 -5.74
CA ALA A 210 40.30 -3.18 -4.35
C ALA A 210 39.03 -3.95 -3.92
N ASP A 211 39.21 -4.86 -2.96
CA ASP A 211 38.13 -5.57 -2.26
C ASP A 211 37.38 -4.56 -1.36
N LEU A 212 36.17 -4.18 -1.76
CA LEU A 212 35.36 -3.17 -1.05
C LEU A 212 34.88 -3.65 0.34
N PRO A 213 34.37 -4.90 0.52
CA PRO A 213 34.16 -5.48 1.85
C PRO A 213 35.39 -5.41 2.77
N ALA A 214 36.60 -5.73 2.26
CA ALA A 214 37.83 -5.63 3.04
C ALA A 214 38.20 -4.18 3.37
N ALA A 215 38.03 -3.24 2.44
CA ALA A 215 38.28 -1.82 2.68
C ALA A 215 37.32 -1.22 3.73
N VAL A 216 36.03 -1.56 3.67
CA VAL A 216 35.04 -1.18 4.69
C VAL A 216 35.43 -1.73 6.06
N LYS A 217 35.98 -2.94 6.13
CA LYS A 217 36.51 -3.53 7.37
C LYS A 217 37.76 -2.82 7.90
N GLU A 218 38.65 -2.31 7.03
CA GLU A 218 39.77 -1.45 7.45
C GLU A 218 39.27 -0.10 8.00
N ALA A 219 38.35 0.55 7.30
CA ALA A 219 37.71 1.80 7.73
C ALA A 219 37.03 1.64 9.11
N ALA A 220 36.27 0.56 9.28
CA ALA A 220 35.62 0.19 10.53
C ALA A 220 36.60 -0.02 11.70
N SER A 221 37.80 -0.55 11.42
CA SER A 221 38.87 -0.75 12.41
C SER A 221 39.61 0.54 12.81
N THR A 222 39.43 1.62 12.04
CA THR A 222 40.11 2.91 12.22
C THR A 222 39.15 4.07 12.53
N GLY A 223 37.83 3.83 12.52
CA GLY A 223 36.79 4.84 12.76
C GLY A 223 36.66 5.86 11.63
N ARG A 224 36.96 5.45 10.39
CA ARG A 224 36.96 6.30 9.20
C ARG A 224 35.75 6.02 8.33
N GLY A 225 35.27 7.03 7.60
CA GLY A 225 34.35 6.82 6.50
C GLY A 225 35.07 6.27 5.26
N VAL A 226 34.32 5.75 4.30
CA VAL A 226 34.82 5.22 3.03
C VAL A 226 34.51 6.21 1.91
N ARG A 227 35.49 6.47 1.04
CA ARG A 227 35.30 7.24 -0.19
C ARG A 227 35.89 6.49 -1.39
N LEU A 228 35.11 6.36 -2.45
CA LEU A 228 35.58 5.74 -3.70
C LEU A 228 36.39 6.74 -4.54
N THR A 229 37.25 6.23 -5.41
CA THR A 229 38.00 7.05 -6.38
C THR A 229 37.03 7.64 -7.41
N ALA A 230 37.13 8.95 -7.63
CA ALA A 230 36.09 9.73 -8.30
C ALA A 230 35.74 9.22 -9.70
N GLY A 231 34.46 8.94 -9.95
CA GLY A 231 33.96 8.46 -11.24
C GLY A 231 34.50 7.11 -11.72
N ALA A 232 35.10 6.31 -10.84
CA ALA A 232 35.70 5.02 -11.19
C ALA A 232 34.67 3.87 -11.22
N SER A 233 35.12 2.67 -11.61
CA SER A 233 34.30 1.47 -11.69
C SER A 233 34.81 0.37 -10.74
N TYR A 234 33.89 -0.30 -10.07
CA TYR A 234 34.13 -1.40 -9.14
C TYR A 234 33.20 -2.57 -9.49
N THR A 235 33.64 -3.81 -9.26
CA THR A 235 32.76 -4.99 -9.35
C THR A 235 32.57 -5.59 -7.96
N LEU A 236 31.34 -5.97 -7.62
CA LEU A 236 30.95 -6.44 -6.30
C LEU A 236 30.31 -7.84 -6.37
N THR A 237 31.05 -8.85 -5.94
CA THR A 237 30.62 -10.27 -5.94
C THR A 237 30.20 -10.79 -4.56
N GLU A 238 30.40 -9.99 -3.50
CA GLU A 238 29.99 -10.31 -2.12
C GLU A 238 29.42 -9.06 -1.43
N PRO A 239 28.47 -9.19 -0.47
CA PRO A 239 27.86 -8.04 0.19
C PRO A 239 28.79 -7.14 1.01
N VAL A 240 28.56 -5.82 0.93
CA VAL A 240 29.14 -4.83 1.84
C VAL A 240 28.18 -4.53 2.98
N VAL A 241 28.62 -4.77 4.21
CA VAL A 241 27.91 -4.34 5.43
C VAL A 241 28.69 -3.20 6.09
N LEU A 242 28.05 -2.04 6.21
CA LEU A 242 28.55 -0.86 6.91
C LEU A 242 28.23 -0.99 8.42
N PRO A 243 29.23 -1.13 9.30
CA PRO A 243 29.01 -1.12 10.74
C PRO A 243 28.94 0.31 11.28
N ASP A 244 28.37 0.46 12.47
CA ASP A 244 28.25 1.71 13.26
C ASP A 244 29.56 2.53 13.40
N THR A 245 30.73 1.92 13.19
CA THR A 245 32.04 2.62 13.20
C THR A 245 32.49 3.18 11.84
N VAL A 246 31.69 3.03 10.78
CA VAL A 246 31.91 3.64 9.46
C VAL A 246 30.81 4.68 9.22
N PRO A 247 31.05 5.97 9.52
CA PRO A 247 29.99 7.00 9.50
C PRO A 247 29.44 7.28 8.10
N PHE A 248 30.18 6.97 7.03
CA PHE A 248 29.68 7.11 5.66
C PHE A 248 30.37 6.19 4.65
N LEU A 249 29.66 5.94 3.55
CA LEU A 249 30.19 5.53 2.25
C LEU A 249 29.83 6.61 1.22
N ASP A 250 30.84 7.31 0.71
CA ASP A 250 30.73 8.29 -0.36
C ASP A 250 31.28 7.71 -1.67
N GLY A 251 30.37 7.47 -2.60
CA GLY A 251 30.66 6.94 -3.92
C GLY A 251 31.43 7.89 -4.83
N ASN A 252 31.45 9.20 -4.56
CA ASN A 252 32.25 10.17 -5.32
C ASN A 252 31.99 10.10 -6.86
N GLY A 253 30.76 9.75 -7.26
CA GLY A 253 30.33 9.56 -8.65
C GLY A 253 30.72 8.21 -9.29
N ALA A 254 31.24 7.25 -8.52
CA ALA A 254 31.63 5.94 -9.03
C ALA A 254 30.44 5.02 -9.35
N THR A 255 30.67 4.05 -10.25
CA THR A 255 29.74 2.96 -10.56
C THR A 255 30.23 1.67 -9.91
N VAL A 256 29.32 0.96 -9.24
CA VAL A 256 29.51 -0.41 -8.78
C VAL A 256 28.64 -1.34 -9.63
N ASP A 257 29.30 -2.24 -10.34
CA ASP A 257 28.73 -3.39 -11.05
C ASP A 257 28.57 -4.54 -10.04
N VAL A 258 27.34 -4.89 -9.68
CA VAL A 258 27.02 -5.90 -8.68
C VAL A 258 26.65 -7.19 -9.39
N ALA A 259 27.33 -8.28 -9.02
CA ALA A 259 27.20 -9.60 -9.59
C ALA A 259 27.34 -10.67 -8.49
N ILE A 260 26.46 -10.61 -7.50
CA ILE A 260 26.46 -11.48 -6.31
C ILE A 260 25.68 -12.76 -6.63
N PRO A 261 26.32 -13.94 -6.63
CA PRO A 261 25.72 -15.17 -7.14
C PRO A 261 24.88 -15.92 -6.11
N GLY A 262 23.96 -16.76 -6.59
CA GLY A 262 23.25 -17.76 -5.76
C GLY A 262 22.01 -17.26 -5.03
N THR A 263 21.64 -16.01 -5.25
CA THR A 263 20.45 -15.34 -4.71
C THR A 263 19.13 -15.96 -5.19
N THR A 264 18.14 -16.04 -4.30
CA THR A 264 16.80 -16.60 -4.56
C THR A 264 15.77 -15.87 -3.72
N ARG A 265 14.49 -15.72 -4.09
CA ARG A 265 13.46 -14.96 -3.32
C ARG A 265 13.32 -15.28 -1.81
N SER A 266 13.91 -16.37 -1.31
CA SER A 266 13.94 -16.75 0.13
C SER A 266 15.35 -16.83 0.75
N ALA A 267 16.43 -16.83 -0.05
CA ALA A 267 17.76 -16.36 0.39
C ALA A 267 18.43 -15.43 -0.68
N PRO A 268 18.02 -14.16 -0.75
CA PRO A 268 18.64 -13.09 -1.57
C PRO A 268 19.86 -12.33 -0.92
N ALA A 269 20.48 -11.29 -1.52
CA ALA A 269 21.76 -10.70 -0.98
C ALA A 269 22.04 -9.18 -1.19
N SER A 270 22.83 -8.51 -0.34
CA SER A 270 23.03 -7.04 -0.41
C SER A 270 24.14 -6.64 -1.37
N ALA A 271 23.99 -5.55 -2.15
CA ALA A 271 25.17 -4.77 -2.52
C ALA A 271 25.66 -4.01 -1.29
N LEU A 272 24.85 -3.09 -0.78
CA LEU A 272 25.10 -2.35 0.46
C LEU A 272 24.06 -2.67 1.53
N ALA A 273 24.50 -2.81 2.77
CA ALA A 273 23.64 -2.89 3.96
C ALA A 273 24.20 -2.04 5.10
N VAL A 274 23.32 -1.36 5.84
CA VAL A 274 23.64 -0.82 7.17
C VAL A 274 23.45 -1.93 8.20
N ALA A 275 24.43 -2.12 9.09
CA ALA A 275 24.39 -3.18 10.08
C ALA A 275 23.24 -2.99 11.09
N THR A 276 22.58 -4.09 11.47
CA THR A 276 21.42 -4.09 12.36
C THR A 276 21.70 -3.39 13.69
N GLY A 277 20.89 -2.39 14.03
CA GLY A 277 21.03 -1.60 15.25
C GLY A 277 22.01 -0.41 15.16
N SER A 278 22.63 -0.16 14.00
CA SER A 278 23.53 0.99 13.81
C SER A 278 22.78 2.32 13.73
N THR A 279 23.51 3.41 13.92
CA THR A 279 23.06 4.78 13.75
C THR A 279 24.06 5.65 12.97
N ASP A 280 23.65 6.87 12.60
CA ASP A 280 24.54 7.91 12.05
C ASP A 280 25.35 7.49 10.81
N THR A 281 24.74 6.66 9.94
CA THR A 281 25.35 6.19 8.69
C THR A 281 24.85 6.99 7.48
N VAL A 282 25.76 7.41 6.59
CA VAL A 282 25.40 8.01 5.30
C VAL A 282 25.85 7.15 4.13
N ILE A 283 25.01 6.98 3.11
CA ILE A 283 25.36 6.36 1.82
C ILE A 283 25.04 7.37 0.72
N THR A 284 26.01 7.70 -0.12
CA THR A 284 25.83 8.81 -1.08
C THR A 284 26.65 8.68 -2.37
N ASN A 285 26.20 9.36 -3.43
CA ASN A 285 26.96 9.65 -4.67
C ASN A 285 27.53 8.43 -5.43
N LEU A 286 26.78 7.34 -5.59
CA LEU A 286 27.18 6.21 -6.45
C LEU A 286 26.07 5.75 -7.37
N THR A 287 26.45 5.14 -8.50
CA THR A 287 25.59 4.26 -9.28
C THR A 287 25.79 2.83 -8.83
N LEU A 288 24.69 2.11 -8.58
CA LEU A 288 24.65 0.66 -8.42
C LEU A 288 23.96 0.06 -9.66
N ASP A 289 24.73 -0.59 -10.53
CA ASP A 289 24.22 -1.57 -11.50
C ASP A 289 24.22 -2.93 -10.81
N LEU A 290 23.16 -3.71 -10.96
CA LEU A 290 22.99 -5.04 -10.38
C LEU A 290 22.25 -5.99 -11.36
N ALA A 291 22.40 -5.78 -12.68
CA ALA A 291 21.55 -6.39 -13.71
C ALA A 291 21.71 -7.92 -13.78
N ASP A 292 22.96 -8.36 -13.64
CA ASP A 292 23.33 -9.77 -13.56
C ASP A 292 23.11 -10.36 -12.15
N SER A 293 22.49 -9.59 -11.24
CA SER A 293 22.34 -9.90 -9.82
C SER A 293 20.87 -9.90 -9.40
N ARG A 294 20.04 -10.70 -10.09
CA ARG A 294 18.62 -10.90 -9.72
C ARG A 294 18.52 -11.27 -8.24
N TYR A 295 17.56 -10.66 -7.57
CA TYR A 295 17.40 -10.70 -6.12
C TYR A 295 18.63 -10.20 -5.30
N THR A 296 19.37 -9.15 -5.74
CA THR A 296 20.52 -8.52 -5.02
C THR A 296 20.43 -6.99 -4.82
N ARG A 297 20.43 -6.43 -3.58
CA ARG A 297 19.87 -5.07 -3.20
C ARG A 297 20.76 -3.93 -3.64
N GLY A 298 20.16 -2.77 -3.90
CA GLY A 298 20.86 -1.50 -3.78
C GLY A 298 21.30 -1.26 -2.33
N ILE A 299 20.36 -0.91 -1.45
CA ILE A 299 20.63 -0.57 -0.05
C ILE A 299 19.64 -1.23 0.93
N ALA A 300 20.17 -1.94 1.92
CA ALA A 300 19.44 -2.45 3.09
C ALA A 300 19.59 -1.54 4.31
N ILE A 301 18.50 -1.30 5.04
CA ILE A 301 18.51 -0.64 6.36
C ILE A 301 17.57 -1.43 7.29
N VAL A 302 18.12 -2.36 8.08
CA VAL A 302 17.33 -3.26 8.94
C VAL A 302 17.48 -2.84 10.40
N SER A 303 16.39 -2.44 11.04
CA SER A 303 16.36 -2.07 12.47
C SER A 303 17.47 -1.08 12.87
N ALA A 304 17.70 -0.07 12.03
CA ALA A 304 18.71 0.97 12.19
C ALA A 304 18.04 2.34 12.02
N SER A 305 18.60 3.38 12.67
CA SER A 305 18.00 4.72 12.75
C SER A 305 19.00 5.80 12.37
N ARG A 306 18.55 7.02 12.05
CA ARG A 306 19.43 8.14 11.68
C ARG A 306 20.37 7.75 10.53
N VAL A 307 19.78 7.30 9.42
CA VAL A 307 20.50 6.92 8.20
C VAL A 307 20.08 7.84 7.05
N THR A 308 21.05 8.29 6.26
CA THR A 308 20.81 9.12 5.06
C THR A 308 21.26 8.39 3.80
N VAL A 309 20.38 8.30 2.81
CA VAL A 309 20.64 7.76 1.47
C VAL A 309 20.42 8.89 0.46
N SER A 310 21.49 9.39 -0.15
CA SER A 310 21.46 10.65 -0.91
C SER A 310 22.17 10.59 -2.25
N GLY A 311 21.49 10.93 -3.34
CA GLY A 311 22.13 11.01 -4.67
C GLY A 311 22.66 9.67 -5.19
N VAL A 312 22.03 8.57 -4.78
CA VAL A 312 22.33 7.22 -5.28
C VAL A 312 21.50 6.94 -6.52
N THR A 313 22.14 6.46 -7.57
CA THR A 313 21.49 5.93 -8.77
C THR A 313 21.44 4.41 -8.64
N MET A 314 20.28 3.80 -8.86
CA MET A 314 20.09 2.35 -8.86
C MET A 314 19.17 1.99 -10.03
N THR A 315 19.72 1.44 -11.09
CA THR A 315 19.04 1.44 -12.39
C THR A 315 18.58 0.04 -12.82
N GLY A 316 17.26 -0.21 -12.86
CA GLY A 316 16.57 -1.38 -13.47
C GLY A 316 16.02 -2.50 -12.54
N SER A 317 15.63 -2.21 -11.29
CA SER A 317 15.27 -3.17 -10.23
C SER A 317 14.42 -4.40 -10.58
N THR A 318 14.94 -5.61 -10.36
CA THR A 318 14.15 -6.84 -10.25
C THR A 318 13.66 -7.18 -8.82
N PHE A 319 13.81 -6.28 -7.83
CA PHE A 319 13.19 -6.40 -6.48
C PHE A 319 13.04 -5.04 -5.74
N ARG A 320 13.54 -4.89 -4.50
CA ARG A 320 13.39 -3.73 -3.56
C ARG A 320 14.58 -2.75 -3.44
N ALA A 321 14.67 -1.69 -4.27
CA ALA A 321 15.92 -0.94 -4.51
C ALA A 321 16.55 -0.40 -3.21
N ILE A 322 15.74 0.31 -2.44
CA ILE A 322 16.02 0.64 -1.03
C ILE A 322 14.98 -0.10 -0.19
N GLU A 323 15.43 -0.92 0.75
CA GLU A 323 14.56 -1.54 1.75
C GLU A 323 14.91 -1.06 3.14
N VAL A 324 13.91 -0.53 3.83
CA VAL A 324 13.94 -0.18 5.24
C VAL A 324 13.01 -1.12 5.99
N ALA A 325 13.54 -1.84 6.96
CA ALA A 325 12.86 -2.95 7.62
C ALA A 325 12.95 -2.85 9.15
N ALA A 326 11.86 -2.45 9.81
CA ALA A 326 11.70 -2.54 11.27
C ALA A 326 11.21 -3.96 11.64
N THR A 327 12.04 -4.98 11.36
CA THR A 327 11.65 -6.39 11.47
C THR A 327 12.25 -7.12 12.68
N THR A 328 13.35 -6.61 13.23
CA THR A 328 14.01 -7.15 14.43
C THR A 328 14.13 -6.14 15.57
N GLY A 329 13.86 -4.87 15.30
CA GLY A 329 13.92 -3.72 16.20
C GLY A 329 13.29 -2.49 15.53
N PRO A 330 13.28 -1.33 16.21
CA PRO A 330 12.70 -0.10 15.69
C PRO A 330 13.55 0.54 14.57
N VAL A 331 12.92 1.43 13.79
CA VAL A 331 13.54 2.29 12.78
C VAL A 331 13.01 3.71 12.95
N SER A 332 13.90 4.71 12.91
CA SER A 332 13.52 6.12 13.04
C SER A 332 14.50 7.09 12.41
N ASP A 333 14.00 8.25 11.99
CA ASP A 333 14.79 9.40 11.52
C ASP A 333 15.64 9.12 10.25
N LEU A 334 15.04 8.56 9.20
CA LEU A 334 15.73 8.27 7.93
C LEU A 334 15.47 9.31 6.84
N LEU A 335 16.52 9.73 6.12
CA LEU A 335 16.41 10.62 4.97
C LEU A 335 16.80 9.90 3.66
N ILE A 336 15.82 9.65 2.79
CA ILE A 336 16.01 9.08 1.45
C ILE A 336 15.77 10.21 0.45
N THR A 337 16.83 10.83 -0.07
CA THR A 337 16.74 12.10 -0.80
C THR A 337 17.48 12.12 -2.14
N GLY A 338 16.86 12.70 -3.17
CA GLY A 338 17.51 12.95 -4.47
C GLY A 338 18.06 11.71 -5.20
N ASN A 339 17.58 10.51 -4.86
CA ASN A 339 18.02 9.27 -5.48
C ASN A 339 17.29 9.02 -6.81
N THR A 340 17.92 8.29 -7.72
CA THR A 340 17.29 7.82 -8.97
C THR A 340 17.15 6.31 -8.95
N VAL A 341 15.92 5.81 -8.98
CA VAL A 341 15.61 4.39 -9.07
C VAL A 341 14.91 4.11 -10.39
N THR A 342 15.48 3.23 -11.21
CA THR A 342 14.77 2.63 -12.36
C THR A 342 14.45 1.18 -12.02
N SER A 343 13.37 0.65 -12.59
CA SER A 343 12.84 -0.71 -12.42
C SER A 343 11.99 -1.07 -13.65
N PRO A 344 11.82 -2.36 -14.01
CA PRO A 344 10.79 -2.77 -14.94
C PRO A 344 9.41 -2.47 -14.35
N ALA A 345 8.44 -2.09 -15.20
CA ALA A 345 7.07 -1.85 -14.77
C ALA A 345 6.47 -3.13 -14.15
N GLY A 346 5.87 -3.02 -12.96
CA GLY A 346 5.41 -4.20 -12.21
C GLY A 346 4.12 -4.81 -12.77
N THR A 347 4.10 -6.14 -12.88
CA THR A 347 2.96 -6.93 -13.36
C THR A 347 2.26 -7.67 -12.21
N ALA A 348 1.21 -8.45 -12.49
CA ALA A 348 0.55 -9.27 -11.46
C ALA A 348 1.48 -10.40 -10.95
N GLU A 349 2.37 -10.89 -11.81
CA GLU A 349 3.32 -11.96 -11.53
C GLU A 349 4.47 -11.46 -10.63
N THR A 350 4.88 -10.20 -10.76
CA THR A 350 5.91 -9.57 -9.91
C THR A 350 5.36 -9.01 -8.58
N LYS A 351 4.16 -9.45 -8.17
CA LYS A 351 3.49 -8.98 -6.94
C LYS A 351 4.34 -9.25 -5.69
N GLY A 352 4.58 -8.19 -4.93
CA GLY A 352 5.42 -8.22 -3.72
C GLY A 352 6.88 -8.61 -3.96
N GLU A 353 7.32 -8.64 -5.23
CA GLU A 353 8.70 -8.91 -5.64
C GLU A 353 9.40 -7.57 -5.94
N ILE A 354 8.95 -6.85 -6.98
CA ILE A 354 9.54 -5.57 -7.36
C ILE A 354 8.82 -4.41 -6.65
N VAL A 355 9.48 -3.76 -5.71
CA VAL A 355 8.95 -2.60 -4.95
C VAL A 355 10.06 -1.56 -4.83
N SER A 356 10.07 -0.54 -5.66
CA SER A 356 11.25 0.31 -5.87
C SER A 356 11.81 0.92 -4.57
N VAL A 357 10.99 1.49 -3.69
CA VAL A 357 11.36 1.78 -2.30
C VAL A 357 10.37 1.09 -1.34
N MET A 358 10.88 0.29 -0.42
CA MET A 358 10.08 -0.47 0.54
C MET A 358 10.38 -0.03 1.98
N LEU A 359 9.38 0.52 2.66
CA LEU A 359 9.41 0.82 4.09
C LEU A 359 8.40 -0.11 4.79
N SER A 360 8.86 -1.06 5.60
CA SER A 360 7.99 -2.05 6.27
C SER A 360 8.37 -2.34 7.72
N THR A 361 7.39 -2.49 8.60
CA THR A 361 7.56 -3.05 9.96
C THR A 361 7.10 -4.52 10.03
N ALA A 362 7.55 -5.25 11.05
CA ALA A 362 6.92 -6.52 11.42
C ALA A 362 5.64 -6.28 12.22
N PHE A 363 4.66 -7.16 12.08
CA PHE A 363 3.38 -7.09 12.80
C PHE A 363 3.31 -8.14 13.91
N ALA A 364 2.64 -7.78 15.00
CA ALA A 364 2.34 -8.72 16.07
C ALA A 364 1.28 -9.71 15.57
N GLN A 365 1.45 -10.98 15.92
CA GLN A 365 0.40 -12.00 15.70
C GLN A 365 -0.31 -12.20 17.05
N PRO A 366 -1.56 -11.72 17.21
CA PRO A 366 -2.32 -11.92 18.45
C PRO A 366 -2.81 -13.37 18.61
N ASP A 367 -2.85 -14.11 17.50
CA ASP A 367 -3.24 -15.52 17.38
C ASP A 367 -2.54 -16.15 16.15
N ASP A 368 -2.61 -17.47 16.04
CA ASP A 368 -2.05 -18.24 14.93
C ASP A 368 -3.07 -18.50 13.78
N GLN A 369 -4.30 -17.97 13.85
CA GLN A 369 -5.43 -18.39 12.99
C GLN A 369 -5.12 -18.20 11.49
N PHE A 370 -4.40 -17.14 11.16
CA PHE A 370 -4.06 -16.76 9.79
C PHE A 370 -2.59 -17.00 9.45
N ALA A 371 -1.81 -17.64 10.33
CA ALA A 371 -0.35 -17.80 10.17
C ALA A 371 0.06 -18.67 8.96
N SER A 372 -0.84 -19.52 8.46
CA SER A 372 -0.67 -20.32 7.23
C SER A 372 -1.32 -19.69 5.99
N SER A 373 -1.93 -18.51 6.12
CA SER A 373 -2.64 -17.85 5.03
C SER A 373 -1.71 -17.28 3.98
N ALA A 374 -2.12 -17.38 2.71
CA ALA A 374 -1.42 -16.72 1.61
C ALA A 374 -1.62 -15.17 1.60
N SER A 375 -2.52 -14.61 2.40
CA SER A 375 -2.64 -13.15 2.60
C SER A 375 -3.21 -12.80 3.98
N PRO A 376 -2.43 -12.96 5.06
CA PRO A 376 -2.93 -13.02 6.44
C PRO A 376 -3.73 -11.81 6.91
N ILE A 377 -3.37 -10.58 6.48
CA ILE A 377 -4.10 -9.37 6.89
C ILE A 377 -5.47 -9.26 6.19
N TRP A 378 -5.57 -9.60 4.90
CA TRP A 378 -6.89 -9.66 4.23
C TRP A 378 -7.74 -10.79 4.80
N ASP A 379 -7.11 -11.92 5.11
CA ASP A 379 -7.77 -13.12 5.61
C ASP A 379 -8.34 -12.88 7.02
N ARG A 380 -7.56 -12.21 7.89
CA ARG A 380 -8.01 -11.68 9.18
C ARG A 380 -9.14 -10.67 9.00
N TYR A 381 -8.92 -9.60 8.25
CA TYR A 381 -9.90 -8.53 8.08
C TYR A 381 -11.25 -9.01 7.57
N THR A 382 -11.27 -9.91 6.57
CA THR A 382 -12.53 -10.48 6.06
C THR A 382 -13.14 -11.57 6.94
N THR A 383 -12.51 -11.93 8.06
CA THR A 383 -13.00 -12.92 9.04
C THR A 383 -13.42 -12.30 10.37
N ASP A 384 -12.73 -11.26 10.86
CA ASP A 384 -12.98 -10.63 12.16
C ASP A 384 -12.97 -9.08 12.17
N GLY A 385 -12.67 -8.44 11.03
CA GLY A 385 -12.62 -6.98 10.89
C GLY A 385 -11.38 -6.31 11.45
N THR A 386 -10.38 -7.05 11.90
CA THR A 386 -9.18 -6.50 12.54
C THR A 386 -7.94 -6.50 11.64
N VAL A 387 -7.02 -5.59 11.92
CA VAL A 387 -5.70 -5.52 11.30
C VAL A 387 -4.64 -5.74 12.37
N SER A 388 -3.76 -6.74 12.18
CA SER A 388 -2.67 -7.04 13.11
C SER A 388 -1.85 -5.77 13.44
N PRO A 389 -1.64 -5.40 14.72
CA PRO A 389 -0.94 -4.17 15.08
C PRO A 389 0.56 -4.28 14.83
N THR A 390 1.24 -3.14 14.67
CA THR A 390 2.71 -3.08 14.48
C THR A 390 3.46 -3.66 15.69
N LYS A 391 4.55 -4.39 15.44
CA LYS A 391 5.42 -4.95 16.50
C LYS A 391 6.57 -4.01 16.88
N TYR A 392 7.06 -3.23 15.93
CA TYR A 392 8.15 -2.28 16.13
C TYR A 392 7.80 -0.90 15.57
N GLU A 393 8.27 0.13 16.27
CA GLU A 393 8.22 1.53 15.83
C GLU A 393 8.97 1.71 14.51
N HIS A 394 8.32 2.29 13.51
CA HIS A 394 8.91 2.59 12.21
C HIS A 394 8.40 3.97 11.76
N ARG A 395 9.14 5.05 12.05
CA ARG A 395 8.56 6.40 11.91
C ARG A 395 9.53 7.52 11.58
N ASN A 396 8.96 8.69 11.28
CA ASN A 396 9.68 9.94 11.07
C ASN A 396 10.71 9.85 9.92
N ILE A 397 10.35 9.16 8.84
CA ILE A 397 11.13 9.00 7.61
C ILE A 397 10.80 10.15 6.64
N SER A 398 11.77 10.56 5.84
CA SER A 398 11.61 11.54 4.76
C SER A 398 12.07 10.94 3.43
N VAL A 399 11.13 10.67 2.52
CA VAL A 399 11.39 10.27 1.13
C VAL A 399 11.16 11.50 0.25
N VAL A 400 12.23 12.20 -0.13
CA VAL A 400 12.13 13.56 -0.71
C VAL A 400 12.89 13.71 -2.03
N GLY A 401 12.23 14.25 -3.06
CA GLY A 401 12.91 14.65 -4.30
C GLY A 401 13.53 13.52 -5.12
N ASN A 402 13.13 12.26 -4.88
CA ASN A 402 13.64 11.10 -5.61
C ASN A 402 12.92 10.95 -6.97
N THR A 403 13.60 10.35 -7.95
CA THR A 403 13.00 9.90 -9.21
C THR A 403 12.87 8.39 -9.18
N ILE A 404 11.67 7.85 -9.36
CA ILE A 404 11.37 6.41 -9.26
C ILE A 404 10.57 5.98 -10.49
N THR A 405 11.15 5.12 -11.32
CA THR A 405 10.51 4.54 -12.51
C THR A 405 10.31 3.06 -12.31
N GLY A 406 9.09 2.56 -12.52
CA GLY A 406 8.77 1.14 -12.49
C GLY A 406 8.76 0.52 -11.09
N GLY A 407 8.54 -0.79 -11.06
CA GLY A 407 8.20 -1.59 -9.88
C GLY A 407 6.69 -1.74 -9.71
N TYR A 408 6.27 -2.79 -9.01
CA TYR A 408 4.86 -3.04 -8.66
C TYR A 408 4.34 -1.91 -7.76
N TYR A 409 5.13 -1.58 -6.73
CA TYR A 409 5.04 -0.31 -6.03
C TYR A 409 6.24 0.57 -6.38
N GLY A 410 6.01 1.87 -6.56
CA GLY A 410 7.09 2.86 -6.60
C GLY A 410 7.64 3.10 -5.19
N LEU A 411 6.73 3.39 -4.26
CA LEU A 411 7.00 3.50 -2.82
C LEU A 411 5.94 2.73 -2.02
N SER A 412 6.40 1.96 -1.03
CA SER A 412 5.56 1.23 -0.08
C SER A 412 5.82 1.70 1.34
N LEU A 413 4.75 2.04 2.07
CA LEU A 413 4.73 2.24 3.52
C LEU A 413 3.84 1.15 4.12
N SER A 414 4.39 0.29 4.98
CA SER A 414 3.66 -0.78 5.67
C SER A 414 3.92 -0.71 7.16
N GLY A 415 2.99 -0.14 7.93
CA GLY A 415 3.17 0.12 9.37
C GLY A 415 4.21 1.21 9.65
N VAL A 416 4.14 2.31 8.89
CA VAL A 416 5.09 3.43 8.95
C VAL A 416 4.34 4.69 9.35
N THR A 417 4.80 5.40 10.39
CA THR A 417 4.09 6.57 10.94
C THR A 417 4.88 7.88 10.84
N ASP A 418 4.20 9.02 11.02
CA ASP A 418 4.78 10.37 11.20
C ASP A 418 5.75 10.82 10.09
N SER A 419 5.67 10.20 8.91
CA SER A 419 6.66 10.32 7.84
C SER A 419 6.21 11.24 6.70
N VAL A 420 7.16 11.69 5.88
CA VAL A 420 6.94 12.61 4.78
C VAL A 420 7.40 12.00 3.46
N VAL A 421 6.55 12.08 2.44
CA VAL A 421 6.85 11.72 1.05
C VAL A 421 6.58 12.95 0.19
N SER A 422 7.63 13.68 -0.23
CA SER A 422 7.41 14.93 -0.95
C SER A 422 8.33 15.21 -2.13
N ASN A 423 7.82 15.96 -3.11
CA ASN A 423 8.56 16.40 -4.31
C ASN A 423 9.16 15.26 -5.16
N ASN A 424 8.73 14.01 -4.97
CA ASN A 424 9.23 12.87 -5.76
C ASN A 424 8.56 12.83 -7.14
N THR A 425 9.25 12.33 -8.15
CA THR A 425 8.65 11.90 -9.42
C THR A 425 8.57 10.38 -9.44
N ILE A 426 7.37 9.81 -9.55
CA ILE A 426 7.14 8.36 -9.45
C ILE A 426 6.27 7.90 -10.63
N THR A 427 6.76 6.98 -11.47
CA THR A 427 6.10 6.58 -12.73
C THR A 427 6.07 5.06 -12.99
N ASP A 428 5.11 4.63 -13.82
CA ASP A 428 5.00 3.30 -14.45
C ASP A 428 4.87 2.10 -13.48
N ASN A 429 4.00 2.26 -12.48
CA ASN A 429 3.77 1.29 -11.42
C ASN A 429 2.41 0.57 -11.50
N MET A 430 2.23 -0.52 -10.73
CA MET A 430 0.87 -0.93 -10.35
C MET A 430 0.27 0.10 -9.39
N ARG A 431 1.02 0.54 -8.37
CA ARG A 431 0.69 1.74 -7.58
C ARG A 431 1.91 2.64 -7.36
N ASN A 432 1.78 3.96 -7.51
CA ASN A 432 2.94 4.86 -7.33
C ASN A 432 3.35 4.90 -5.84
N ILE A 433 2.40 5.22 -4.95
CA ILE A 433 2.56 5.21 -3.50
C ILE A 433 1.48 4.31 -2.89
N SER A 434 1.89 3.41 -1.99
CA SER A 434 0.98 2.51 -1.28
C SER A 434 1.26 2.54 0.23
N MET A 435 0.35 3.13 0.99
CA MET A 435 0.34 3.17 2.45
C MET A 435 -0.65 2.10 2.95
N GLN A 436 -0.20 1.17 3.78
CA GLN A 436 -1.00 0.05 4.27
C GLN A 436 -0.64 -0.32 5.72
N ASN A 437 -1.53 -1.04 6.39
CA ASN A 437 -1.25 -1.79 7.62
C ASN A 437 -0.76 -0.88 8.78
N HIS A 438 -1.59 0.01 9.32
CA HIS A 438 -1.19 1.01 10.34
C HIS A 438 -0.10 1.99 9.83
N ALA A 439 -0.26 2.47 8.59
CA ALA A 439 0.59 3.51 8.03
C ALA A 439 -0.01 4.89 8.34
N ASP A 440 0.31 5.44 9.51
CA ASP A 440 -0.49 6.51 10.14
C ASP A 440 0.15 7.89 10.18
N ASN A 441 -0.67 8.95 10.15
CA ASN A 441 -0.25 10.34 10.37
C ASN A 441 0.84 10.82 9.38
N ASN A 442 0.94 10.21 8.19
CA ASN A 442 1.93 10.55 7.17
C ASN A 442 1.46 11.73 6.29
N LEU A 443 2.44 12.39 5.66
CA LEU A 443 2.23 13.51 4.74
C LEU A 443 2.78 13.17 3.35
N VAL A 444 1.90 13.09 2.35
CA VAL A 444 2.24 12.82 0.94
C VAL A 444 1.94 14.07 0.12
N GLU A 445 2.96 14.85 -0.23
CA GLU A 445 2.76 16.19 -0.80
C GLU A 445 3.62 16.56 -2.01
N ASP A 446 3.07 17.36 -2.91
CA ASP A 446 3.78 17.97 -4.05
C ASP A 446 4.54 16.96 -4.95
N ASN A 447 4.14 15.67 -4.94
CA ASN A 447 4.73 14.65 -5.79
C ASN A 447 4.13 14.67 -7.21
N ASN A 448 4.95 14.30 -8.19
CA ASN A 448 4.52 14.07 -9.57
C ASN A 448 4.37 12.55 -9.80
N LEU A 449 3.13 12.07 -9.81
CA LEU A 449 2.79 10.65 -9.87
C LEU A 449 2.19 10.33 -11.24
N SER A 450 2.79 9.40 -11.98
CA SER A 450 2.33 9.11 -13.34
C SER A 450 2.23 7.62 -13.68
N GLN A 451 1.40 7.34 -14.69
CA GLN A 451 1.22 6.02 -15.30
C GLN A 451 0.97 4.87 -14.32
N SER A 452 0.24 5.11 -13.22
CA SER A 452 -0.26 4.01 -12.39
C SER A 452 -1.28 3.17 -13.17
N ARG A 453 -1.23 1.85 -12.96
CA ARG A 453 -2.22 0.90 -13.50
C ARG A 453 -3.41 0.69 -12.55
N SER A 454 -3.17 0.78 -11.24
CA SER A 454 -4.18 0.96 -10.20
C SER A 454 -3.96 2.35 -9.56
N SER A 455 -4.01 2.48 -8.23
CA SER A 455 -3.89 3.78 -7.53
C SER A 455 -2.56 4.52 -7.72
N SER A 456 -2.59 5.85 -7.72
CA SER A 456 -1.38 6.67 -7.54
C SER A 456 -1.06 6.88 -6.06
N VAL A 457 -2.06 7.12 -5.21
CA VAL A 457 -1.92 7.03 -3.75
C VAL A 457 -3.04 6.14 -3.20
N HIS A 458 -2.64 5.07 -2.54
CA HIS A 458 -3.54 4.13 -1.87
C HIS A 458 -3.28 4.13 -0.37
N VAL A 459 -4.35 4.12 0.41
CA VAL A 459 -4.38 3.98 1.87
C VAL A 459 -5.31 2.82 2.20
N ALA A 460 -4.91 1.89 3.08
CA ALA A 460 -5.81 0.83 3.57
C ALA A 460 -5.31 0.12 4.84
N TYR A 461 -6.20 -0.62 5.51
CA TYR A 461 -5.90 -1.53 6.62
C TYR A 461 -5.28 -0.82 7.83
N GLY A 462 -6.12 -0.30 8.71
CA GLY A 462 -5.76 0.46 9.91
C GLY A 462 -4.96 1.74 9.65
N SER A 463 -4.92 2.28 8.43
CA SER A 463 -3.97 3.35 8.05
C SER A 463 -4.61 4.74 8.16
N ASP A 464 -4.39 5.41 9.29
CA ASP A 464 -5.23 6.51 9.75
C ASP A 464 -4.59 7.90 9.67
N SER A 465 -5.41 8.95 9.62
CA SER A 465 -5.01 10.37 9.77
C SER A 465 -3.95 10.87 8.77
N ASN A 466 -3.81 10.24 7.60
CA ASN A 466 -2.85 10.66 6.60
C ASN A 466 -3.33 11.88 5.82
N THR A 467 -2.39 12.71 5.37
CA THR A 467 -2.65 13.88 4.53
C THR A 467 -2.00 13.71 3.16
N VAL A 468 -2.79 13.73 2.09
CA VAL A 468 -2.35 13.60 0.70
C VAL A 468 -2.71 14.88 -0.05
N ARG A 469 -1.74 15.74 -0.35
CA ARG A 469 -2.03 17.11 -0.82
C ARG A 469 -1.15 17.64 -1.95
N GLY A 470 -1.70 18.49 -2.81
CA GLY A 470 -0.93 19.18 -3.87
C GLY A 470 -0.29 18.29 -4.94
N ASN A 471 -0.47 16.96 -4.87
CA ASN A 471 0.16 16.02 -5.80
C ASN A 471 -0.43 16.20 -7.20
N THR A 472 0.44 16.12 -8.21
CA THR A 472 0.04 16.10 -9.63
C THR A 472 0.04 14.66 -10.11
N ILE A 473 -1.09 14.22 -10.65
CA ILE A 473 -1.36 12.81 -10.97
C ILE A 473 -1.82 12.68 -12.42
N THR A 474 -1.17 11.84 -13.23
CA THR A 474 -1.57 11.61 -14.63
C THR A 474 -1.34 10.17 -15.09
N SER A 475 -2.40 9.48 -15.53
CA SER A 475 -2.28 8.13 -16.12
C SER A 475 -3.07 7.97 -17.42
N THR A 476 -2.46 7.25 -18.37
CA THR A 476 -3.11 6.74 -19.60
C THR A 476 -3.55 5.27 -19.47
N GLN A 477 -3.13 4.59 -18.40
CA GLN A 477 -3.25 3.12 -18.25
C GLN A 477 -3.95 2.65 -16.97
N ALA A 478 -4.65 3.56 -16.26
CA ALA A 478 -5.42 3.22 -15.07
C ALA A 478 -6.63 2.32 -15.40
N VAL A 479 -6.71 1.17 -14.73
CA VAL A 479 -7.78 0.15 -14.90
C VAL A 479 -8.31 -0.44 -13.58
N GLY A 480 -7.58 -0.23 -12.47
CA GLY A 480 -7.86 -0.76 -11.13
C GLY A 480 -8.99 -0.05 -10.37
N GLN A 481 -8.78 0.18 -9.07
CA GLN A 481 -9.73 0.88 -8.18
C GLN A 481 -9.54 2.42 -8.28
N GLY A 482 -9.63 3.19 -7.18
CA GLY A 482 -9.42 4.64 -7.18
C GLY A 482 -7.95 5.04 -7.42
N LEU A 483 -7.73 6.20 -8.06
CA LEU A 483 -6.40 6.82 -8.20
C LEU A 483 -5.91 7.41 -6.86
N LEU A 484 -6.84 8.02 -6.13
CA LEU A 484 -6.70 8.39 -4.71
C LEU A 484 -7.77 7.62 -3.93
N GLN A 485 -7.38 6.82 -2.93
CA GLN A 485 -8.34 6.02 -2.18
C GLN A 485 -7.92 5.68 -0.74
N ALA A 486 -8.92 5.54 0.13
CA ALA A 486 -8.84 4.93 1.46
C ALA A 486 -9.88 3.80 1.56
N TYR A 487 -9.53 2.62 2.09
CA TYR A 487 -10.49 1.53 2.35
C TYR A 487 -10.06 0.57 3.47
N MET A 488 -11.03 -0.14 4.06
CA MET A 488 -10.87 -1.12 5.14
C MET A 488 -10.17 -0.54 6.37
N ASP A 489 -10.94 0.04 7.30
CA ASP A 489 -10.45 0.57 8.59
C ASP A 489 -9.36 1.62 8.32
N SER A 490 -9.73 2.80 7.82
CA SER A 490 -8.76 3.81 7.35
C SER A 490 -9.33 5.22 7.50
N ASP A 491 -9.31 5.68 8.75
CA ASP A 491 -10.06 6.82 9.26
C ASP A 491 -9.32 8.16 9.13
N ASP A 492 -10.09 9.26 9.14
CA ASP A 492 -9.60 10.65 9.19
C ASP A 492 -8.63 11.06 8.05
N ASN A 493 -8.53 10.26 7.00
CA ASN A 493 -7.62 10.49 5.87
C ASN A 493 -8.08 11.67 4.99
N THR A 494 -7.18 12.62 4.71
CA THR A 494 -7.49 13.87 4.00
C THR A 494 -6.73 13.97 2.67
N PHE A 495 -7.48 14.04 1.57
CA PHE A 495 -7.01 14.23 0.19
C PHE A 495 -7.38 15.65 -0.28
N THR A 496 -6.42 16.58 -0.32
CA THR A 496 -6.72 18.01 -0.54
C THR A 496 -5.88 18.71 -1.62
N GLY A 497 -6.53 19.44 -2.53
CA GLY A 497 -5.84 20.26 -3.55
C GLY A 497 -4.99 19.47 -4.57
N ASN A 498 -5.19 18.17 -4.71
CA ASN A 498 -4.47 17.35 -5.71
C ASN A 498 -5.04 17.61 -7.12
N SER A 499 -4.21 17.45 -8.15
CA SER A 499 -4.61 17.50 -9.56
C SER A 499 -4.54 16.09 -10.16
N VAL A 500 -5.64 15.59 -10.71
CA VAL A 500 -5.74 14.21 -11.21
C VAL A 500 -6.31 14.19 -12.63
N THR A 501 -5.52 13.70 -13.58
CA THR A 501 -5.93 13.52 -14.99
C THR A 501 -5.85 12.05 -15.40
N VAL A 502 -7.01 11.46 -15.73
CA VAL A 502 -7.11 10.11 -16.27
C VAL A 502 -7.55 10.19 -17.74
N SER A 503 -6.83 9.49 -18.61
CA SER A 503 -7.12 9.43 -20.05
C SER A 503 -6.87 8.04 -20.60
N GLY A 504 -7.35 7.74 -21.81
CA GLY A 504 -7.19 6.42 -22.41
C GLY A 504 -7.98 5.34 -21.66
N SER A 505 -7.30 4.59 -20.79
CA SER A 505 -7.93 3.54 -19.98
C SER A 505 -8.79 4.12 -18.86
N GLN A 506 -9.86 3.41 -18.47
CA GLN A 506 -10.75 3.85 -17.38
C GLN A 506 -10.66 2.92 -16.15
N PRO A 507 -10.33 3.45 -14.96
CA PRO A 507 -10.40 2.73 -13.68
C PRO A 507 -11.87 2.49 -13.26
N GLY A 508 -12.08 1.85 -12.11
CA GLY A 508 -13.39 1.82 -11.44
C GLY A 508 -13.87 3.24 -11.12
N TRP A 509 -13.09 3.96 -10.32
CA TRP A 509 -13.31 5.34 -9.89
C TRP A 509 -12.01 6.14 -9.99
N ILE A 510 -12.07 7.46 -9.79
CA ILE A 510 -10.86 8.29 -9.69
C ILE A 510 -10.58 8.65 -8.24
N LEU A 511 -11.61 9.00 -7.47
CA LEU A 511 -11.56 9.13 -6.00
C LEU A 511 -12.43 8.03 -5.37
N TYR A 512 -12.02 7.44 -4.25
CA TYR A 512 -12.77 6.33 -3.64
C TYR A 512 -12.62 6.23 -2.12
N VAL A 513 -13.74 6.02 -1.42
CA VAL A 513 -13.81 5.59 -0.02
C VAL A 513 -14.44 4.19 0.02
N GLY A 514 -13.70 3.22 0.52
CA GLY A 514 -14.18 1.86 0.75
C GLY A 514 -14.61 1.61 2.20
N THR A 515 -14.74 0.34 2.55
CA THR A 515 -15.43 -0.08 3.76
C THR A 515 -14.78 0.43 5.04
N ASP A 516 -15.60 0.67 6.07
CA ASP A 516 -15.16 1.00 7.43
C ASP A 516 -14.11 2.14 7.47
N SER A 517 -14.20 3.13 6.56
CA SER A 517 -13.22 4.22 6.44
C SER A 517 -13.91 5.56 6.67
N ASP A 518 -14.02 5.94 7.94
CA ASP A 518 -14.77 7.10 8.39
C ASP A 518 -14.00 8.42 8.17
N ARG A 519 -14.76 9.52 8.09
CA ARG A 519 -14.26 10.91 8.14
C ARG A 519 -13.29 11.28 7.00
N VAL A 520 -13.12 10.38 6.02
CA VAL A 520 -12.31 10.58 4.82
C VAL A 520 -12.78 11.81 4.04
N THR A 521 -11.85 12.69 3.72
CA THR A 521 -12.13 14.00 3.13
C THR A 521 -11.44 14.18 1.77
N PHE A 522 -12.23 14.44 0.73
CA PHE A 522 -11.77 14.91 -0.58
C PHE A 522 -12.15 16.39 -0.75
N SER A 523 -11.19 17.32 -0.63
CA SER A 523 -11.48 18.75 -0.67
C SER A 523 -10.63 19.54 -1.68
N GLY A 524 -11.24 20.42 -2.48
CA GLY A 524 -10.53 21.33 -3.38
C GLY A 524 -9.67 20.69 -4.47
N ASN A 525 -9.79 19.38 -4.73
CA ASN A 525 -9.05 18.68 -5.77
C ASN A 525 -9.58 19.06 -7.16
N THR A 526 -8.73 18.97 -8.19
CA THR A 526 -9.14 19.08 -9.61
C THR A 526 -9.03 17.71 -10.25
N VAL A 527 -10.14 17.18 -10.77
CA VAL A 527 -10.24 15.79 -11.23
C VAL A 527 -10.87 15.73 -12.61
N THR A 528 -10.14 15.22 -13.60
CA THR A 528 -10.57 15.12 -15.00
C THR A 528 -10.39 13.69 -15.49
N GLY A 529 -11.42 13.12 -16.13
CA GLY A 529 -11.28 11.86 -16.85
C GLY A 529 -12.44 10.88 -16.76
N ASN A 530 -12.19 9.68 -17.28
CA ASN A 530 -13.17 8.62 -17.44
C ASN A 530 -13.13 7.65 -16.25
N ALA A 531 -14.29 7.16 -15.81
CA ALA A 531 -14.40 6.17 -14.75
C ALA A 531 -15.53 5.16 -15.09
N ARG A 532 -15.30 3.87 -14.83
CA ARG A 532 -16.23 2.78 -15.21
C ARG A 532 -17.43 2.66 -14.27
N LYS A 533 -17.35 3.19 -13.05
CA LYS A 533 -18.35 3.02 -11.98
C LYS A 533 -18.98 4.34 -11.54
N ALA A 534 -18.15 5.29 -11.13
CA ALA A 534 -18.48 6.70 -10.87
C ALA A 534 -17.17 7.49 -10.82
N MET A 535 -17.16 8.83 -10.98
CA MET A 535 -15.91 9.59 -10.78
C MET A 535 -15.44 9.53 -9.32
N ILE A 536 -16.38 9.58 -8.38
CA ILE A 536 -16.17 9.41 -6.94
C ILE A 536 -17.09 8.29 -6.42
N GLY A 537 -16.57 7.37 -5.59
CA GLY A 537 -17.36 6.32 -4.94
C GLY A 537 -17.19 6.31 -3.41
N VAL A 538 -18.26 5.97 -2.70
CA VAL A 538 -18.29 5.77 -1.23
C VAL A 538 -19.10 4.49 -0.95
N GLU A 539 -18.50 3.47 -0.34
CA GLU A 539 -19.16 2.17 -0.08
C GLU A 539 -18.84 1.61 1.31
N SER A 540 -19.87 1.39 2.14
CA SER A 540 -19.69 0.93 3.54
C SER A 540 -19.33 -0.54 3.68
N VAL A 541 -19.96 -1.43 2.89
CA VAL A 541 -19.77 -2.89 2.97
C VAL A 541 -19.69 -3.48 1.56
N TRP A 542 -18.76 -4.41 1.36
CA TRP A 542 -18.53 -5.06 0.06
C TRP A 542 -19.20 -6.43 0.01
N ASP A 543 -20.52 -6.42 -0.21
CA ASP A 543 -21.33 -7.62 -0.40
C ASP A 543 -21.99 -7.67 -1.81
N TYR A 544 -21.81 -8.80 -2.50
CA TYR A 544 -22.25 -9.06 -3.86
C TYR A 544 -23.77 -9.18 -4.00
N ASP A 545 -24.48 -9.69 -2.99
CA ASP A 545 -25.92 -9.92 -3.05
C ASP A 545 -26.72 -8.77 -2.42
N SER A 546 -26.18 -8.08 -1.41
CA SER A 546 -26.73 -6.80 -0.93
C SER A 546 -26.71 -5.74 -2.04
N SER A 547 -25.57 -5.57 -2.73
CA SER A 547 -25.38 -4.54 -3.76
C SER A 547 -26.17 -4.75 -5.07
N ARG A 548 -27.04 -5.77 -5.13
CA ARG A 548 -28.08 -5.92 -6.18
C ARG A 548 -29.51 -5.92 -5.65
N SER A 549 -29.71 -5.86 -4.34
CA SER A 549 -31.03 -5.95 -3.73
C SER A 549 -31.91 -4.78 -4.21
N GLY A 550 -33.20 -5.04 -4.43
CA GLY A 550 -34.11 -4.05 -5.06
C GLY A 550 -33.88 -3.78 -6.55
N LEU A 551 -32.74 -4.18 -7.14
CA LEU A 551 -32.43 -3.98 -8.56
C LEU A 551 -32.83 -5.18 -9.44
N SER A 552 -33.01 -4.94 -10.74
CA SER A 552 -33.29 -5.98 -11.74
C SER A 552 -32.03 -6.67 -12.29
N GLY A 553 -30.87 -6.42 -11.70
CA GLY A 553 -29.56 -6.87 -12.19
C GLY A 553 -28.43 -6.41 -11.27
N ALA A 554 -27.18 -6.50 -11.71
CA ALA A 554 -26.05 -5.97 -10.95
C ALA A 554 -26.06 -4.43 -10.91
N ASN A 555 -25.76 -3.84 -9.75
CA ASN A 555 -25.40 -2.43 -9.66
C ASN A 555 -24.06 -2.19 -10.37
N PRO A 556 -24.00 -1.36 -11.43
CA PRO A 556 -22.76 -1.13 -12.16
C PRO A 556 -21.77 -0.27 -11.37
N ALA A 557 -22.24 0.55 -10.42
CA ALA A 557 -21.44 1.51 -9.67
C ALA A 557 -20.78 0.91 -8.41
N ALA A 558 -21.38 -0.12 -7.79
CA ALA A 558 -20.84 -0.78 -6.60
C ALA A 558 -19.60 -1.64 -6.87
N TYR A 559 -18.68 -1.77 -5.90
CA TYR A 559 -17.48 -2.60 -5.96
C TYR A 559 -17.81 -4.06 -6.29
N MET A 560 -18.74 -4.67 -5.53
CA MET A 560 -19.19 -6.05 -5.73
C MET A 560 -20.23 -6.21 -6.85
N SER A 561 -20.15 -5.41 -7.93
CA SER A 561 -20.97 -5.59 -9.13
C SER A 561 -20.89 -7.00 -9.74
N SER A 562 -19.80 -7.72 -9.44
CA SER A 562 -19.59 -9.14 -9.71
C SER A 562 -18.99 -9.80 -8.46
N LYS A 563 -19.08 -11.13 -8.34
CA LYS A 563 -18.24 -11.87 -7.38
C LYS A 563 -16.78 -11.61 -7.68
N VAL A 564 -15.95 -11.56 -6.64
CA VAL A 564 -14.51 -11.28 -6.74
C VAL A 564 -13.70 -12.51 -6.35
N ALA A 565 -12.44 -12.59 -6.77
CA ALA A 565 -11.57 -13.73 -6.49
C ALA A 565 -10.84 -13.54 -5.15
N ALA A 566 -10.96 -14.49 -4.23
CA ALA A 566 -10.36 -14.40 -2.90
C ALA A 566 -8.84 -14.25 -2.95
N ALA A 567 -8.28 -13.53 -1.97
CA ALA A 567 -6.85 -13.25 -1.88
C ALA A 567 -5.96 -14.50 -1.72
N THR A 568 -6.54 -15.56 -1.18
CA THR A 568 -5.84 -16.73 -0.66
C THR A 568 -5.75 -17.87 -1.68
N ASP A 569 -6.82 -18.13 -2.44
CA ASP A 569 -6.94 -19.25 -3.37
C ASP A 569 -7.60 -18.89 -4.72
N GLY A 570 -8.06 -17.64 -4.90
CA GLY A 570 -8.77 -17.18 -6.10
C GLY A 570 -10.24 -17.64 -6.21
N SER A 571 -10.81 -18.25 -5.18
CA SER A 571 -12.22 -18.68 -5.16
C SER A 571 -13.20 -17.50 -5.25
N LEU A 572 -14.38 -17.71 -5.85
CA LEU A 572 -15.35 -16.62 -6.08
C LEU A 572 -16.21 -16.32 -4.84
N ILE A 573 -15.79 -15.31 -4.08
CA ILE A 573 -16.44 -14.84 -2.85
C ILE A 573 -17.56 -13.83 -3.11
N THR A 574 -18.51 -13.78 -2.16
CA THR A 574 -19.64 -12.83 -2.14
C THR A 574 -19.47 -11.68 -1.17
N TYR A 575 -18.57 -11.80 -0.19
CA TYR A 575 -18.25 -10.76 0.78
C TYR A 575 -16.73 -10.51 0.76
N ASN A 576 -16.29 -9.26 0.80
CA ASN A 576 -14.88 -8.87 0.71
C ASN A 576 -14.42 -7.81 1.72
N GLY A 577 -15.23 -7.46 2.72
CA GLY A 577 -14.94 -6.40 3.70
C GLY A 577 -16.19 -5.59 4.06
N GLY A 578 -16.12 -4.75 5.10
CA GLY A 578 -17.29 -4.10 5.70
C GLY A 578 -17.73 -4.81 6.97
N TRP A 579 -17.62 -4.14 8.11
CA TRP A 579 -18.02 -4.64 9.43
C TRP A 579 -18.95 -3.69 10.19
N GLY A 580 -19.00 -2.41 9.82
CA GLY A 580 -19.82 -1.40 10.46
C GLY A 580 -20.39 -0.35 9.50
N PRO A 581 -21.02 0.70 10.05
CA PRO A 581 -21.39 1.89 9.31
C PRO A 581 -20.15 2.65 8.81
N LEU A 582 -20.37 3.57 7.87
CA LEU A 582 -19.36 4.49 7.36
C LEU A 582 -19.88 5.93 7.53
N THR A 583 -19.15 6.79 8.23
CA THR A 583 -19.65 8.10 8.67
C THR A 583 -18.74 9.29 8.31
N GLY A 584 -19.34 10.45 8.07
CA GLY A 584 -18.65 11.75 7.98
C GLY A 584 -17.83 12.00 6.71
N THR A 585 -17.96 11.16 5.67
CA THR A 585 -17.24 11.37 4.40
C THR A 585 -17.58 12.73 3.78
N THR A 586 -16.54 13.51 3.48
CA THR A 586 -16.66 14.90 3.04
C THR A 586 -16.06 15.07 1.65
N ILE A 587 -16.87 15.46 0.67
CA ILE A 587 -16.50 15.68 -0.73
C ILE A 587 -16.88 17.12 -1.09
N THR A 588 -15.98 18.07 -0.85
CA THR A 588 -16.31 19.50 -0.88
C THR A 588 -15.44 20.35 -1.78
N ASP A 589 -16.06 21.34 -2.42
CA ASP A 589 -15.37 22.44 -3.11
C ASP A 589 -14.35 21.98 -4.21
N ASN A 590 -14.45 20.73 -4.70
CA ASN A 590 -13.61 20.15 -5.77
C ASN A 590 -14.07 20.62 -7.18
N VAL A 591 -13.17 20.59 -8.17
CA VAL A 591 -13.50 20.75 -9.60
C VAL A 591 -13.49 19.39 -10.26
N LEU A 592 -14.61 18.97 -10.85
CA LEU A 592 -14.83 17.63 -11.38
C LEU A 592 -15.21 17.72 -12.87
N GLN A 593 -14.43 17.11 -13.77
CA GLN A 593 -14.70 17.04 -15.20
C GLN A 593 -14.82 15.57 -15.67
N PRO A 594 -16.02 14.95 -15.54
CA PRO A 594 -16.29 13.60 -16.02
C PRO A 594 -16.13 13.44 -17.54
N GLY A 595 -15.86 12.20 -17.97
CA GLY A 595 -15.72 11.84 -19.39
C GLY A 595 -16.38 10.49 -19.79
N ASP A 596 -17.28 9.94 -18.97
CA ASP A 596 -18.07 8.74 -19.34
C ASP A 596 -19.58 9.00 -19.08
N PRO A 597 -20.39 9.21 -20.14
CA PRO A 597 -21.83 9.52 -20.02
C PRO A 597 -22.70 8.36 -19.50
N LYS A 598 -22.11 7.24 -19.08
CA LYS A 598 -22.79 6.12 -18.42
C LYS A 598 -22.52 6.05 -16.90
N ALA A 599 -21.55 6.82 -16.42
CA ALA A 599 -21.15 6.85 -15.02
C ALA A 599 -21.69 8.12 -14.33
N PRO A 600 -22.21 8.02 -13.08
CA PRO A 600 -22.55 9.19 -12.29
C PRO A 600 -21.28 9.89 -11.80
N VAL A 601 -21.39 11.17 -11.44
CA VAL A 601 -20.27 11.92 -10.86
C VAL A 601 -19.91 11.34 -9.49
N ILE A 602 -20.92 11.17 -8.61
CA ILE A 602 -20.75 10.60 -7.27
C ILE A 602 -21.67 9.38 -7.12
N TYR A 603 -21.13 8.30 -6.55
CA TYR A 603 -21.89 7.13 -6.09
C TYR A 603 -21.72 6.91 -4.58
N VAL A 604 -22.83 6.63 -3.90
CA VAL A 604 -22.86 6.28 -2.46
C VAL A 604 -23.67 5.00 -2.28
N GLY A 605 -23.04 3.93 -1.75
CA GLY A 605 -23.67 2.66 -1.45
C GLY A 605 -23.62 2.34 0.04
N ALA A 606 -24.79 2.21 0.67
CA ALA A 606 -24.95 1.63 2.00
C ALA A 606 -25.38 0.18 1.86
N GLU A 607 -24.61 -0.76 2.40
CA GLU A 607 -24.79 -2.20 2.15
C GLU A 607 -24.85 -3.01 3.45
N VAL A 608 -25.37 -4.23 3.39
CA VAL A 608 -25.42 -5.17 4.52
C VAL A 608 -24.71 -6.48 4.18
N SER A 609 -24.28 -7.25 5.18
CA SER A 609 -23.76 -8.61 4.94
C SER A 609 -24.04 -9.58 6.09
N ALA A 610 -24.01 -10.87 5.75
CA ALA A 610 -23.93 -11.96 6.73
C ALA A 610 -22.48 -12.31 7.09
N GLY A 611 -21.50 -11.53 6.60
CA GLY A 611 -20.08 -11.80 6.74
C GLY A 611 -19.62 -12.99 5.89
N ARG A 612 -18.35 -13.34 6.02
CA ARG A 612 -17.70 -14.38 5.21
C ARG A 612 -18.28 -15.79 5.40
N ASP A 613 -18.61 -16.14 6.63
CA ASP A 613 -19.13 -17.48 6.98
C ASP A 613 -20.67 -17.53 7.07
N GLY A 614 -21.36 -16.40 6.81
CA GLY A 614 -22.82 -16.29 6.83
C GLY A 614 -23.46 -16.27 8.22
N THR A 615 -22.67 -16.10 9.29
CA THR A 615 -23.10 -16.09 10.69
C THR A 615 -23.41 -14.69 11.24
N GLU A 616 -22.90 -13.64 10.60
CA GLU A 616 -22.87 -12.30 11.15
C GLU A 616 -24.10 -11.46 10.79
N ARG A 617 -24.22 -10.29 11.42
CA ARG A 617 -25.26 -9.31 11.14
C ARG A 617 -24.66 -7.91 10.94
N ILE A 618 -23.97 -7.75 9.82
CA ILE A 618 -23.29 -6.52 9.44
C ILE A 618 -24.29 -5.58 8.75
N VAL A 619 -24.39 -4.34 9.24
CA VAL A 619 -25.23 -3.29 8.65
C VAL A 619 -24.37 -2.05 8.47
N GLY A 620 -24.01 -1.75 7.21
CA GLY A 620 -23.22 -0.60 6.85
C GLY A 620 -24.09 0.60 6.47
N ASP A 621 -24.75 1.21 7.45
CA ASP A 621 -25.37 2.51 7.27
C ASP A 621 -24.32 3.56 6.85
N VAL A 622 -24.61 4.38 5.85
CA VAL A 622 -23.75 5.50 5.45
C VAL A 622 -24.32 6.80 6.00
N THR A 623 -23.55 7.54 6.79
CA THR A 623 -24.07 8.66 7.60
C THR A 623 -23.23 9.93 7.51
N ASP A 624 -23.86 11.08 7.78
CA ASP A 624 -23.27 12.43 7.81
C ASP A 624 -22.43 12.82 6.57
N VAL A 625 -22.73 12.23 5.41
CA VAL A 625 -22.03 12.50 4.15
C VAL A 625 -22.30 13.94 3.68
N THR A 626 -21.24 14.64 3.27
CA THR A 626 -21.28 16.05 2.85
C THR A 626 -20.72 16.19 1.43
N LEU A 627 -21.56 16.54 0.45
CA LEU A 627 -21.20 16.67 -0.97
C LEU A 627 -21.07 18.14 -1.44
N ARG A 628 -20.95 19.08 -0.50
CA ARG A 628 -21.21 20.51 -0.69
C ARG A 628 -20.19 21.21 -1.60
N GLY A 629 -20.70 21.95 -2.59
CA GLY A 629 -19.97 23.09 -3.20
C GLY A 629 -18.99 22.76 -4.32
N ASN A 630 -18.94 21.51 -4.80
CA ASN A 630 -18.09 21.16 -5.94
C ASN A 630 -18.57 21.88 -7.24
N THR A 631 -17.74 21.83 -8.28
CA THR A 631 -18.08 22.34 -9.61
C THR A 631 -17.92 21.23 -10.63
N VAL A 632 -19.03 20.74 -11.18
CA VAL A 632 -19.07 19.74 -12.24
C VAL A 632 -18.99 20.45 -13.60
N VAL A 633 -17.97 20.12 -14.39
CA VAL A 633 -17.67 20.75 -15.69
C VAL A 633 -17.95 19.77 -16.83
N GLY A 634 -18.62 20.23 -17.88
CA GLY A 634 -19.00 19.39 -19.02
C GLY A 634 -20.36 18.72 -18.83
N GLN A 635 -20.66 17.69 -19.62
CA GLN A 635 -21.94 16.95 -19.60
C GLN A 635 -21.76 15.42 -19.77
N ASP A 636 -20.52 14.92 -19.77
CA ASP A 636 -20.20 13.51 -20.04
C ASP A 636 -20.26 12.65 -18.77
N TYR A 637 -21.44 12.66 -18.14
CA TYR A 637 -21.82 11.85 -16.98
C TYR A 637 -23.33 11.49 -17.07
N SER A 638 -23.77 10.41 -16.41
CA SER A 638 -25.17 9.97 -16.46
C SER A 638 -26.09 10.72 -15.47
N GLU A 639 -25.61 10.98 -14.25
CA GLU A 639 -26.27 11.82 -13.25
C GLU A 639 -25.27 12.38 -12.21
N GLY A 640 -25.65 13.40 -11.45
CA GLY A 640 -24.77 14.01 -10.44
C GLY A 640 -24.49 13.11 -9.23
N LEU A 641 -25.53 12.46 -8.71
CA LEU A 641 -25.47 11.56 -7.55
C LEU A 641 -26.32 10.31 -7.83
N ARG A 642 -25.73 9.13 -7.59
CA ARG A 642 -26.43 7.85 -7.51
C ARG A 642 -26.30 7.27 -6.11
N THR A 643 -27.40 6.82 -5.54
CA THR A 643 -27.44 6.15 -4.22
C THR A 643 -27.88 4.70 -4.35
N HIS A 644 -27.53 3.87 -3.38
CA HIS A 644 -28.04 2.51 -3.22
C HIS A 644 -28.15 2.13 -1.74
N GLU A 645 -29.30 1.59 -1.34
CA GLU A 645 -29.58 1.11 0.02
C GLU A 645 -29.83 -0.40 -0.02
N GLY A 646 -28.82 -1.16 0.38
CA GLY A 646 -28.77 -2.61 0.29
C GLY A 646 -29.54 -3.32 1.41
N SER A 647 -30.01 -4.53 1.12
CA SER A 647 -30.79 -5.37 2.05
C SER A 647 -30.61 -6.87 1.79
N LEU A 648 -30.59 -7.65 2.87
CA LEU A 648 -30.48 -9.11 2.85
C LEU A 648 -31.47 -9.75 3.85
N PRO A 649 -32.18 -10.83 3.47
CA PRO A 649 -33.02 -11.59 4.39
C PRO A 649 -32.24 -12.07 5.62
N GLY A 650 -32.82 -11.90 6.81
CA GLY A 650 -32.18 -12.27 8.08
C GLY A 650 -31.24 -11.20 8.65
N VAL A 651 -30.56 -10.43 7.80
CA VAL A 651 -29.65 -9.34 8.23
C VAL A 651 -30.44 -8.05 8.47
N GLY A 652 -31.17 -7.57 7.45
CA GLY A 652 -31.90 -6.29 7.48
C GLY A 652 -31.69 -5.48 6.20
N ALA A 653 -31.69 -4.16 6.35
CA ALA A 653 -31.33 -3.19 5.33
C ALA A 653 -30.41 -2.12 5.95
N ALA A 654 -29.56 -1.50 5.13
CA ALA A 654 -28.78 -0.32 5.47
C ALA A 654 -29.46 0.94 4.90
N THR A 655 -29.03 2.11 5.37
CA THR A 655 -29.59 3.41 5.03
C THR A 655 -28.52 4.44 4.69
N ILE A 656 -28.86 5.46 3.88
CA ILE A 656 -28.00 6.61 3.59
C ILE A 656 -28.58 7.88 4.21
N THR A 657 -27.79 8.54 5.07
CA THR A 657 -28.09 9.87 5.62
C THR A 657 -27.02 10.87 5.19
N PHE A 658 -27.43 11.89 4.43
CA PHE A 658 -26.58 13.03 4.09
C PHE A 658 -26.72 14.14 5.14
N ALA A 659 -25.59 14.76 5.49
CA ALA A 659 -25.57 16.08 6.10
C ALA A 659 -25.76 17.19 5.04
N ASP A 660 -25.26 16.97 3.82
CA ASP A 660 -25.49 17.81 2.64
C ASP A 660 -25.35 16.96 1.37
N ASP A 661 -26.41 16.85 0.56
CA ASP A 661 -26.43 16.09 -0.71
C ASP A 661 -26.14 16.96 -1.94
N SER A 662 -25.85 18.26 -1.75
CA SER A 662 -25.72 19.24 -2.83
C SER A 662 -24.36 19.16 -3.56
N VAL A 663 -24.22 18.10 -4.38
CA VAL A 663 -23.06 17.78 -5.27
C VAL A 663 -22.34 19.02 -5.78
N GLY A 664 -23.10 20.02 -6.25
CA GLY A 664 -22.59 21.39 -6.37
C GLY A 664 -23.20 22.14 -7.56
N THR A 665 -22.37 22.96 -8.20
CA THR A 665 -22.75 23.70 -9.41
C THR A 665 -22.40 22.94 -10.68
N TYR A 666 -23.19 23.15 -11.74
CA TYR A 666 -22.98 22.53 -13.05
C TYR A 666 -22.61 23.60 -14.07
N ALA A 667 -21.40 23.50 -14.63
CA ALA A 667 -20.85 24.41 -15.62
C ALA A 667 -20.75 23.72 -16.98
N THR A 668 -21.35 24.32 -18.02
CA THR A 668 -21.02 23.96 -19.39
C THR A 668 -19.53 24.22 -19.62
N ALA A 669 -18.80 23.24 -20.17
CA ALA A 669 -17.43 23.46 -20.59
C ALA A 669 -17.37 24.68 -21.53
N SER A 670 -16.55 25.67 -21.20
CA SER A 670 -16.31 26.81 -22.08
C SER A 670 -15.73 26.28 -23.40
N PRO A 671 -16.19 26.75 -24.57
CA PRO A 671 -15.57 26.36 -25.83
C PRO A 671 -14.11 26.79 -25.81
N THR A 672 -13.21 25.83 -26.02
CA THR A 672 -11.76 26.07 -26.07
C THR A 672 -11.45 27.13 -27.13
N PRO A 673 -10.65 28.17 -26.81
CA PRO A 673 -10.34 29.26 -27.74
C PRO A 673 -9.41 28.86 -28.89
#